data_AF-A0A395XSP6-F1
#
_entry.id   AF-A0A395XSP6-F1
#
_cell.length_a   1.000
_cell.length_b   1.000
_cell.length_c   1.000
_cell.angle_alpha   90.00
_cell.angle_beta   90.00
_cell.angle_gamma   90.00
#
_symmetry.space_group_name_H-M   'P 1'
#
loop_
_entity.id
_entity.type
_entity.pdbx_description
1 polymer ?
#
loop_
_entity_poly.entity_id
_entity_poly.type
_entity_poly.pdbx_seq_one_letter_code
_entity_poly.pdbx_strand_id
1 'polypeptide(L)'
;MGKSLYIAEKPSVAQEFAKALKLNTRRQDGYLESEDSIVTWCVGHLVTMSYPEEYDPALKKWSLQTLPFIPTRFKYEVIPSVAKQYKIVAGLLNRPDVETIYVCTDSGREGEYIYRLVEQQAQVHGKNRRRVWIDSQTEEEILRGIREAKDLSEYDNLASAAYLRAKEDYLMGINFSRLLTLKYGNSISNYLGTNYVVVSVGRVMTCVLGMVVRREREIREFIETPFYRILATIGEQGQTFEGEWRAVKGSKWFESFDLYKENGFKEREKAQQVIDYLTQEQPVIGQIASIEKKKEKKNPPLLFNLAELQNECSKRFKISPDETLKIAQELYEKKLTTYPRTDARVLSTAVAKEIHKNLNGLMKYEPAVLFLQEIVGFGSHKGLAKTRYVNDKQITDHYAIIPTGQGMSALSGLSWTSRAVYDVIVRRFLSIFYPAAVYQKVAITTKVKEESFFASFKVLAEPGYLKVVGVPGEKKGESGSAAGAEDRNVSGSVTSAETGDGSGDNNLGDNGDGNEDMASSQAFFEKIQSLKKGMTLPIQGMEIKEGKTSPPKRYNSGSLILAMENAGQLIEDEELRAQIKGSGIGTSATRGEILKKLFNNKYLALNKKTQIVTPTMLGEMIYDVVDHSVRSLLNPELTASWEKGLTYVADGDITSDEYMMKLDRFVSSRTEGVKGLNNQYQLRACYDRVAPFYKNEKQAAKYAKSGRAKNRTKTSTKKEYKK
;
A
#
# COMPACT_ATOMS: atom_id res chain seq x y z
N MET A 1 0.55 -31.23 40.75
CA MET A 1 1.26 -30.39 39.76
C MET A 1 0.34 -29.24 39.40
N GLY A 2 0.87 -28.02 39.32
CA GLY A 2 0.08 -26.90 38.82
C GLY A 2 -0.21 -27.06 37.33
N LYS A 3 -1.31 -26.46 36.87
CA LYS A 3 -1.73 -26.43 35.48
C LYS A 3 -0.95 -25.39 34.69
N SER A 4 -0.78 -25.67 33.40
CA SER A 4 -0.30 -24.69 32.42
C SER A 4 -1.47 -23.99 31.74
N LEU A 5 -1.47 -22.65 31.71
CA LEU A 5 -2.47 -21.86 30.99
C LEU A 5 -1.87 -21.30 29.71
N TYR A 6 -2.47 -21.60 28.56
CA TYR A 6 -2.10 -21.06 27.25
C TYR A 6 -3.12 -20.00 26.85
N ILE A 7 -2.68 -18.76 26.62
CA ILE A 7 -3.54 -17.64 26.23
C ILE A 7 -3.21 -17.15 24.83
N ALA A 8 -4.13 -17.32 23.89
CA ALA A 8 -3.97 -16.87 22.52
C ALA A 8 -4.73 -15.55 22.24
N GLU A 9 -4.47 -14.89 21.10
CA GLU A 9 -5.18 -13.65 20.74
C GLU A 9 -6.66 -13.89 20.36
N LYS A 10 -6.98 -15.07 19.82
CA LYS A 10 -8.29 -15.41 19.24
C LYS A 10 -8.67 -16.88 19.45
N PRO A 11 -9.98 -17.23 19.38
CA PRO A 11 -10.44 -18.60 19.60
C PRO A 11 -9.88 -19.63 18.61
N SER A 12 -9.71 -19.25 17.34
CA SER A 12 -9.16 -20.14 16.29
C SER A 12 -7.74 -20.58 16.64
N VAL A 13 -6.90 -19.63 17.05
CA VAL A 13 -5.50 -19.89 17.44
C VAL A 13 -5.43 -20.79 18.67
N ALA A 14 -6.24 -20.53 19.69
CA ALA A 14 -6.31 -21.36 20.89
C ALA A 14 -6.66 -22.83 20.58
N GLN A 15 -7.58 -23.08 19.63
CA GLN A 15 -7.93 -24.44 19.23
C GLN A 15 -6.76 -25.17 18.58
N GLU A 16 -5.95 -24.46 17.80
CA GLU A 16 -4.76 -25.04 17.17
C GLU A 16 -3.69 -25.40 18.20
N PHE A 17 -3.49 -24.58 19.23
CA PHE A 17 -2.61 -24.91 20.35
C PHE A 17 -3.09 -26.17 21.10
N ALA A 18 -4.38 -26.25 21.44
CA ALA A 18 -4.94 -27.41 22.12
C ALA A 18 -4.77 -28.70 21.31
N LYS A 19 -4.99 -28.61 19.98
CA LYS A 19 -4.83 -29.74 19.05
C LYS A 19 -3.38 -30.17 18.90
N ALA A 20 -2.45 -29.22 18.70
CA ALA A 20 -1.03 -29.50 18.52
C ALA A 20 -0.41 -30.14 19.78
N LEU A 21 -0.83 -29.68 20.96
CA LEU A 21 -0.44 -30.25 22.24
C LEU A 21 -1.13 -31.58 22.58
N LYS A 22 -2.09 -32.03 21.75
CA LYS A 22 -2.87 -33.26 21.95
C LYS A 22 -3.56 -33.30 23.32
N LEU A 23 -4.01 -32.15 23.80
CA LEU A 23 -4.66 -32.02 25.10
C LEU A 23 -6.04 -32.68 25.06
N ASN A 24 -6.33 -33.55 26.02
CA ASN A 24 -7.66 -34.12 26.21
C ASN A 24 -8.56 -33.11 26.93
N THR A 25 -8.95 -32.05 26.23
CA THR A 25 -9.69 -30.93 26.82
C THR A 25 -11.20 -31.11 26.75
N ARG A 26 -11.90 -30.63 27.78
CA ARG A 26 -13.35 -30.36 27.76
C ARG A 26 -13.57 -28.89 27.41
N ARG A 27 -14.54 -28.63 26.53
CA ARG A 27 -14.92 -27.26 26.17
C ARG A 27 -15.75 -26.62 27.29
N GLN A 28 -15.37 -25.41 27.65
CA GLN A 28 -16.06 -24.56 28.59
C GLN A 28 -16.44 -23.24 27.90
N ASP A 29 -17.16 -22.37 28.61
CA ASP A 29 -17.48 -21.03 28.12
C ASP A 29 -16.21 -20.17 28.14
N GLY A 30 -15.64 -19.90 26.95
CA GLY A 30 -14.48 -19.03 26.76
C GLY A 30 -13.09 -19.68 26.96
N TYR A 31 -13.02 -20.99 27.18
CA TYR A 31 -11.76 -21.74 27.29
C TYR A 31 -11.94 -23.25 27.08
N LEU A 32 -10.82 -23.97 27.02
CA LEU A 32 -10.71 -25.43 27.01
C LEU A 32 -9.90 -25.86 28.24
N GLU A 33 -10.25 -26.97 28.88
CA GLU A 33 -9.54 -27.44 30.08
C GLU A 33 -9.35 -28.96 30.08
N SER A 34 -8.11 -29.41 30.35
CA SER A 34 -7.73 -30.78 30.65
C SER A 34 -7.34 -30.94 32.13
N GLU A 35 -6.89 -32.13 32.53
CA GLU A 35 -6.41 -32.36 33.90
C GLU A 35 -5.22 -31.45 34.27
N ASP A 36 -4.35 -31.15 33.31
CA ASP A 36 -3.06 -30.47 33.50
C ASP A 36 -2.94 -29.12 32.78
N SER A 37 -3.89 -28.75 31.92
CA SER A 37 -3.79 -27.57 31.06
C SER A 37 -5.10 -26.82 30.90
N ILE A 38 -5.00 -25.51 30.69
CA ILE A 38 -6.10 -24.60 30.34
C ILE A 38 -5.69 -23.87 29.06
N VAL A 39 -6.57 -23.80 28.07
CA VAL A 39 -6.34 -23.00 26.86
C VAL A 39 -7.46 -21.98 26.72
N THR A 40 -7.12 -20.70 26.78
CA THR A 40 -8.07 -19.59 26.64
C THR A 40 -7.61 -18.62 25.56
N TRP A 41 -8.40 -17.58 25.31
CA TRP A 41 -8.14 -16.62 24.27
C TRP A 41 -8.70 -15.24 24.60
N CYS A 42 -8.05 -14.23 24.04
CA CYS A 42 -8.63 -12.91 23.85
C CYS A 42 -9.56 -12.92 22.62
N VAL A 43 -10.12 -11.75 22.30
CA VAL A 43 -10.84 -11.51 21.03
C VAL A 43 -10.33 -10.21 20.44
N GLY A 44 -9.02 -10.17 20.19
CA GLY A 44 -8.28 -8.91 20.09
C GLY A 44 -8.17 -8.23 21.46
N HIS A 45 -8.20 -6.90 21.50
CA HIS A 45 -8.19 -6.15 22.77
C HIS A 45 -9.41 -6.48 23.63
N LEU A 46 -9.17 -6.83 24.90
CA LEU A 46 -10.21 -6.94 25.93
C LEU A 46 -10.29 -5.69 26.83
N VAL A 47 -9.20 -4.93 26.84
CA VAL A 47 -8.97 -3.75 27.68
C VAL A 47 -8.55 -2.62 26.75
N THR A 48 -9.01 -1.40 27.03
CA THR A 48 -8.64 -0.18 26.30
C THR A 48 -8.22 0.90 27.27
N MET A 49 -7.53 1.92 26.78
CA MET A 49 -7.28 3.14 27.54
C MET A 49 -8.59 3.91 27.75
N SER A 50 -8.85 4.36 28.97
CA SER A 50 -10.08 5.07 29.33
C SER A 50 -10.13 6.46 28.70
N TYR A 51 -11.33 6.95 28.42
CA TYR A 51 -11.53 8.33 27.95
C TYR A 51 -11.36 9.36 29.09
N PRO A 52 -11.13 10.66 28.78
CA PRO A 52 -10.86 11.71 29.78
C PRO A 52 -11.92 11.82 30.90
N GLU A 53 -13.18 11.55 30.62
CA GLU A 53 -14.27 11.56 31.60
C GLU A 53 -14.12 10.55 32.76
N GLU A 54 -13.36 9.46 32.56
CA GLU A 54 -13.03 8.51 33.63
C GLU A 54 -11.97 9.06 34.59
N TYR A 55 -11.24 10.09 34.19
CA TYR A 55 -10.27 10.79 35.03
C TYR A 55 -10.96 11.88 35.86
N ASP A 56 -11.83 12.64 35.19
CA ASP A 56 -12.69 13.66 35.80
C ASP A 56 -13.97 13.77 34.96
N PRO A 57 -15.17 13.52 35.54
CA PRO A 57 -16.45 13.64 34.82
C PRO A 57 -16.66 14.99 34.12
N ALA A 58 -16.03 16.08 34.60
CA ALA A 58 -16.09 17.39 33.95
C ALA A 58 -15.45 17.39 32.55
N LEU A 59 -14.48 16.50 32.28
CA LEU A 59 -13.79 16.36 30.99
C LEU A 59 -14.64 15.71 29.89
N LYS A 60 -15.85 15.26 30.24
CA LYS A 60 -16.89 14.85 29.28
C LYS A 60 -17.30 16.02 28.39
N LYS A 61 -17.36 17.24 28.94
CA LYS A 61 -17.61 18.45 28.16
C LYS A 61 -16.30 18.98 27.60
N TRP A 62 -16.21 19.08 26.28
CA TRP A 62 -15.00 19.57 25.62
C TRP A 62 -14.89 21.09 25.80
N SER A 63 -13.72 21.55 26.24
CA SER A 63 -13.42 22.97 26.39
C SER A 63 -11.96 23.26 26.05
N LEU A 64 -11.65 24.49 25.64
CA LEU A 64 -10.27 24.87 25.34
C LEU A 64 -9.42 24.96 26.61
N GLN A 65 -10.03 25.30 27.75
CA GLN A 65 -9.34 25.40 29.05
C GLN A 65 -8.85 24.05 29.57
N THR A 66 -9.47 22.94 29.15
CA THR A 66 -9.13 21.59 29.61
C THR A 66 -8.15 20.87 28.68
N LEU A 67 -7.64 21.56 27.66
CA LEU A 67 -6.63 21.06 26.74
C LEU A 67 -5.26 21.70 27.04
N PRO A 68 -4.13 21.02 26.82
CA PRO A 68 -4.05 19.60 26.49
C PRO A 68 -4.43 18.73 27.72
N PHE A 69 -5.13 17.64 27.46
CA PHE A 69 -5.33 16.55 28.41
C PHE A 69 -4.13 15.60 28.33
N ILE A 70 -3.33 15.58 29.39
CA ILE A 70 -2.16 14.69 29.55
C ILE A 70 -2.22 14.13 30.98
N PRO A 71 -2.66 12.88 31.18
CA PRO A 71 -2.74 12.29 32.51
C PRO A 71 -1.36 11.84 33.00
N THR A 72 -1.07 12.03 34.29
CA THR A 72 0.16 11.52 34.92
C THR A 72 0.18 10.00 35.02
N ARG A 73 -0.99 9.37 35.15
CA ARG A 73 -1.18 7.92 35.13
C ARG A 73 -2.33 7.58 34.20
N PHE A 74 -2.06 6.73 33.21
CA PHE A 74 -3.08 6.27 32.27
C PHE A 74 -4.00 5.25 32.93
N LYS A 75 -5.31 5.49 32.83
CA LYS A 75 -6.37 4.56 33.24
C LYS A 75 -6.76 3.66 32.08
N TYR A 76 -7.14 2.44 32.42
CA TYR A 76 -7.58 1.41 31.50
C TYR A 76 -8.92 0.85 31.96
N GLU A 77 -9.75 0.46 30.99
CA GLU A 77 -11.08 -0.07 31.22
C GLU A 77 -11.35 -1.29 30.34
N VAL A 78 -12.22 -2.17 30.82
CA VAL A 78 -12.66 -3.35 30.08
C VAL A 78 -13.63 -2.92 28.99
N ILE A 79 -13.41 -3.39 27.76
CA ILE A 79 -14.27 -3.05 26.64
C ILE A 79 -15.65 -3.72 26.84
N PRO A 80 -16.78 -2.98 26.85
CA PRO A 80 -18.09 -3.52 27.23
C PRO A 80 -18.55 -4.73 26.39
N SER A 81 -18.29 -4.71 25.08
CA SER A 81 -18.72 -5.78 24.16
C SER A 81 -18.01 -7.12 24.40
N VAL A 82 -16.86 -7.11 25.08
CA VAL A 82 -16.02 -8.30 25.33
C VAL A 82 -15.78 -8.55 26.81
N ALA A 83 -16.51 -7.83 27.68
CA ALA A 83 -16.37 -7.90 29.13
C ALA A 83 -16.62 -9.30 29.72
N LYS A 84 -17.49 -10.09 29.09
CA LYS A 84 -17.71 -11.50 29.47
C LYS A 84 -16.42 -12.32 29.32
N GLN A 85 -15.77 -12.23 28.17
CA GLN A 85 -14.52 -12.95 27.90
C GLN A 85 -13.40 -12.45 28.81
N TYR A 86 -13.31 -11.15 29.06
CA TYR A 86 -12.36 -10.59 30.04
C TYR A 86 -12.53 -11.22 31.42
N LYS A 87 -13.76 -11.30 31.96
CA LYS A 87 -14.00 -11.90 33.29
C LYS A 87 -13.55 -13.35 33.35
N ILE A 88 -13.81 -14.12 32.29
CA ILE A 88 -13.37 -15.52 32.18
C ILE A 88 -11.84 -15.57 32.22
N VAL A 89 -11.16 -14.84 31.33
CA VAL A 89 -9.69 -14.84 31.23
C VAL A 89 -9.05 -14.37 32.54
N ALA A 90 -9.52 -13.27 33.13
CA ALA A 90 -8.99 -12.74 34.38
C ALA A 90 -9.15 -13.73 35.55
N GLY A 91 -10.28 -14.45 35.60
CA GLY A 91 -10.50 -15.52 36.57
C GLY A 91 -9.52 -16.68 36.37
N LEU A 92 -9.31 -17.12 35.13
CA LEU A 92 -8.39 -18.22 34.80
C LEU A 92 -6.93 -17.87 35.10
N LEU A 93 -6.48 -16.65 34.78
CA LEU A 93 -5.10 -16.21 35.04
C LEU A 93 -4.76 -16.18 36.54
N ASN A 94 -5.76 -15.95 37.39
CA ASN A 94 -5.61 -15.87 38.85
C ASN A 94 -5.96 -17.17 39.59
N ARG A 95 -6.31 -18.25 38.87
CA ARG A 95 -6.63 -19.53 39.51
C ARG A 95 -5.46 -20.04 40.36
N PRO A 96 -5.69 -20.53 41.60
CA PRO A 96 -4.61 -21.03 42.45
C PRO A 96 -3.86 -22.23 41.87
N ASP A 97 -4.55 -23.08 41.10
CA ASP A 97 -3.99 -24.26 40.48
C ASP A 97 -3.23 -23.97 39.17
N VAL A 98 -3.24 -22.74 38.65
CA VAL A 98 -2.41 -22.33 37.50
C VAL A 98 -1.02 -21.91 37.99
N GLU A 99 0.03 -22.54 37.48
CA GLU A 99 1.42 -22.25 37.88
C GLU A 99 2.17 -21.48 36.78
N THR A 100 2.01 -21.91 35.53
CA THR A 100 2.69 -21.33 34.36
C THR A 100 1.68 -20.78 33.35
N ILE A 101 1.92 -19.58 32.85
CA ILE A 101 1.17 -18.93 31.78
C ILE A 101 2.04 -18.87 30.53
N TYR A 102 1.62 -19.55 29.47
CA TYR A 102 2.19 -19.44 28.13
C TYR A 102 1.42 -18.38 27.34
N VAL A 103 2.11 -17.28 27.03
CA VAL A 103 1.60 -16.17 26.22
C VAL A 103 1.76 -16.53 24.75
N CYS A 104 0.64 -16.85 24.11
CA CYS A 104 0.54 -17.33 22.73
C CYS A 104 -0.17 -16.32 21.81
N THR A 105 -0.16 -15.03 22.14
CA THR A 105 -0.64 -13.96 21.26
C THR A 105 0.26 -13.81 20.03
N ASP A 106 -0.20 -13.10 18.99
CA ASP A 106 0.57 -12.93 17.76
C ASP A 106 1.96 -12.33 18.05
N SER A 107 2.98 -12.76 17.30
CA SER A 107 4.37 -12.30 17.45
C SER A 107 4.49 -10.83 17.00
N GLY A 108 4.88 -9.94 17.90
CA GLY A 108 5.07 -8.50 17.61
C GLY A 108 4.55 -7.57 18.71
N ARG A 109 4.73 -6.26 18.53
CA ARG A 109 4.35 -5.22 19.51
C ARG A 109 2.88 -5.31 19.93
N GLU A 110 1.99 -5.57 18.97
CA GLU A 110 0.54 -5.60 19.24
C GLU A 110 0.13 -6.80 20.11
N GLY A 111 0.68 -7.98 19.84
CA GLY A 111 0.39 -9.18 20.64
C GLY A 111 0.93 -9.08 22.07
N GLU A 112 2.08 -8.41 22.27
CA GLU A 112 2.57 -8.06 23.61
C GLU A 112 1.58 -7.16 24.34
N TYR A 113 1.11 -6.11 23.67
CA TYR A 113 0.20 -5.13 24.27
C TYR A 113 -1.14 -5.74 24.65
N ILE A 114 -1.72 -6.60 23.80
CA ILE A 114 -2.99 -7.29 24.07
C ILE A 114 -2.92 -8.11 25.37
N TYR A 115 -1.91 -8.97 25.50
CA TYR A 115 -1.79 -9.82 26.70
C TYR A 115 -1.48 -8.99 27.95
N ARG A 116 -0.49 -8.09 27.86
CA ARG A 116 -0.01 -7.34 29.04
C ARG A 116 -1.05 -6.40 29.61
N LEU A 117 -1.93 -5.82 28.78
CA LEU A 117 -3.08 -5.06 29.28
C LEU A 117 -4.06 -5.92 30.07
N VAL A 118 -4.35 -7.13 29.57
CA VAL A 118 -5.26 -8.07 30.26
C VAL A 118 -4.65 -8.49 31.59
N GLU A 119 -3.37 -8.84 31.60
CA GLU A 119 -2.63 -9.23 32.79
C GLU A 119 -2.60 -8.10 33.84
N GLN A 120 -2.28 -6.88 33.41
CA GLN A 120 -2.25 -5.69 34.25
C GLN A 120 -3.63 -5.41 34.86
N GLN A 121 -4.69 -5.42 34.04
CA GLN A 121 -6.06 -5.17 34.50
C GLN A 121 -6.57 -6.29 35.43
N ALA A 122 -6.14 -7.52 35.19
CA ALA A 122 -6.49 -8.68 36.02
C ALA A 122 -5.62 -8.81 37.29
N GLN A 123 -4.62 -7.95 37.48
CA GLN A 123 -3.72 -7.94 38.65
C GLN A 123 -3.08 -9.31 38.93
N VAL A 124 -2.53 -9.94 37.89
CA VAL A 124 -1.94 -11.28 38.01
C VAL A 124 -0.60 -11.23 38.75
N HIS A 125 -0.45 -12.06 39.78
CA HIS A 125 0.77 -12.14 40.60
C HIS A 125 1.23 -13.59 40.82
N GLY A 126 2.53 -13.78 41.05
CA GLY A 126 3.09 -15.07 41.47
C GLY A 126 3.01 -16.22 40.46
N LYS A 127 2.87 -15.91 39.16
CA LYS A 127 2.84 -16.91 38.08
C LYS A 127 4.13 -16.89 37.27
N ASN A 128 4.58 -18.05 36.82
CA ASN A 128 5.66 -18.16 35.82
C ASN A 128 5.09 -17.76 34.45
N ARG A 129 5.75 -16.86 33.71
CA ARG A 129 5.26 -16.38 32.42
C ARG A 129 6.25 -16.71 31.33
N ARG A 130 5.75 -17.38 30.28
CA ARG A 130 6.56 -17.83 29.14
C ARG A 130 5.99 -17.26 27.85
N ARG A 131 6.80 -16.53 27.09
CA ARG A 131 6.40 -15.99 25.79
C ARG A 131 6.69 -16.98 24.66
N VAL A 132 5.65 -17.39 23.94
CA VAL A 132 5.72 -18.29 22.78
C VAL A 132 5.79 -17.46 21.50
N TRP A 133 6.84 -17.63 20.68
CA TRP A 133 7.03 -16.87 19.44
C TRP A 133 7.00 -17.80 18.22
N ILE A 134 5.96 -17.67 17.38
CA ILE A 134 5.73 -18.56 16.22
C ILE A 134 5.37 -17.78 14.95
N ASP A 135 5.68 -18.36 13.79
CA ASP A 135 5.38 -17.78 12.46
C ASP A 135 4.18 -18.41 11.75
N SER A 136 3.73 -19.58 12.20
CA SER A 136 2.59 -20.29 11.63
C SER A 136 1.87 -21.16 12.65
N GLN A 137 0.61 -21.51 12.39
CA GLN A 137 -0.21 -22.40 13.23
C GLN A 137 -0.09 -23.88 12.82
N THR A 138 1.04 -24.28 12.26
CA THR A 138 1.31 -25.70 12.02
C THR A 138 1.66 -26.40 13.33
N GLU A 139 1.37 -27.69 13.44
CA GLU A 139 1.65 -28.48 14.65
C GLU A 139 3.15 -28.44 15.02
N GLU A 140 4.03 -28.59 14.02
CA GLU A 140 5.48 -28.55 14.19
C GLU A 140 5.96 -27.21 14.77
N GLU A 141 5.44 -26.10 14.24
CA GLU A 141 5.82 -24.75 14.64
C GLU A 141 5.29 -24.38 16.04
N ILE A 142 4.05 -24.75 16.36
CA ILE A 142 3.48 -24.57 17.71
C ILE A 142 4.33 -25.32 18.75
N LEU A 143 4.64 -26.59 18.47
CA LEU A 143 5.45 -27.40 19.38
C LEU A 143 6.87 -26.84 19.55
N ARG A 144 7.47 -26.29 18.48
CA ARG A 144 8.76 -25.59 18.56
C ARG A 144 8.67 -24.34 19.44
N GLY A 145 7.70 -23.47 19.19
CA GLY A 145 7.53 -22.22 19.93
C GLY A 145 7.33 -22.45 21.44
N ILE A 146 6.64 -23.52 21.83
CA ILE A 146 6.44 -23.86 23.25
C ILE A 146 7.74 -24.37 23.89
N ARG A 147 8.52 -25.21 23.18
CA ARG A 147 9.82 -25.68 23.67
C ARG A 147 10.83 -24.55 23.85
N GLU A 148 10.80 -23.56 22.97
CA GLU A 148 11.72 -22.42 22.93
C GLU A 148 11.18 -21.18 23.67
N ALA A 149 10.06 -21.32 24.38
CA ALA A 149 9.39 -20.20 25.03
C ALA A 149 10.30 -19.54 26.09
N LYS A 150 10.49 -18.22 25.93
CA LYS A 150 11.38 -17.42 26.79
C LYS A 150 10.63 -16.86 27.99
N ASP A 151 11.35 -16.34 28.98
CA ASP A 151 10.71 -15.54 30.03
C ASP A 151 10.01 -14.33 29.39
N LEU A 152 8.86 -13.93 29.94
CA LEU A 152 8.13 -12.77 29.45
C LEU A 152 8.97 -11.49 29.55
N SER A 153 9.86 -11.38 30.54
CA SER A 153 10.70 -10.20 30.75
C SER A 153 11.66 -9.90 29.60
N GLU A 154 12.02 -10.92 28.81
CA GLU A 154 12.86 -10.77 27.61
C GLU A 154 12.22 -9.84 26.56
N TYR A 155 10.91 -9.60 26.66
CA TYR A 155 10.14 -8.75 25.75
C TYR A 155 9.65 -7.44 26.40
N ASP A 156 10.17 -7.07 27.58
CA ASP A 156 9.70 -5.88 28.30
C ASP A 156 9.95 -4.56 27.55
N ASN A 157 11.06 -4.45 26.82
CA ASN A 157 11.33 -3.28 25.98
C ASN A 157 10.38 -3.21 24.79
N LEU A 158 10.11 -4.34 24.15
CA LEU A 158 9.15 -4.44 23.04
C LEU A 158 7.73 -4.06 23.51
N ALA A 159 7.33 -4.56 24.68
CA ALA A 159 6.08 -4.19 25.32
C ALA A 159 6.03 -2.71 25.65
N SER A 160 7.08 -2.15 26.23
CA SER A 160 7.18 -0.71 26.54
C SER A 160 6.97 0.15 25.30
N ALA A 161 7.61 -0.20 24.18
CA ALA A 161 7.38 0.46 22.90
C ALA A 161 5.91 0.33 22.44
N ALA A 162 5.26 -0.82 22.64
CA ALA A 162 3.85 -1.00 22.30
C ALA A 162 2.91 -0.12 23.15
N TYR A 163 3.15 -0.02 24.47
CA TYR A 163 2.41 0.87 25.36
C TYR A 163 2.59 2.35 24.97
N LEU A 164 3.82 2.75 24.63
CA LEU A 164 4.11 4.13 24.21
C LEU A 164 3.45 4.49 22.90
N ARG A 165 3.42 3.55 21.93
CA ARG A 165 2.65 3.73 20.69
C ARG A 165 1.17 4.02 20.98
N ALA A 166 0.55 3.23 21.85
CA ALA A 166 -0.85 3.42 22.21
C ALA A 166 -1.09 4.77 22.91
N LYS A 167 -0.19 5.18 23.80
CA LYS A 167 -0.23 6.49 24.47
C LYS A 167 -0.06 7.65 23.48
N GLU A 168 0.83 7.51 22.51
CA GLU A 168 1.03 8.49 21.45
C GLU A 168 -0.24 8.72 20.63
N ASP A 169 -0.80 7.64 20.09
CA ASP A 169 -2.03 7.71 19.28
C ASP A 169 -3.20 8.28 20.09
N TYR A 170 -3.30 7.90 21.37
CA TYR A 170 -4.30 8.41 22.31
C TYR A 170 -4.13 9.91 22.57
N LEU A 171 -2.94 10.35 22.95
CA LEU A 171 -2.67 11.75 23.30
C LEU A 171 -2.82 12.67 22.10
N MET A 172 -2.27 12.31 20.93
CA MET A 172 -2.43 13.11 19.71
C MET A 172 -3.89 13.10 19.23
N GLY A 173 -4.52 11.93 19.22
CA GLY A 173 -5.88 11.76 18.73
C GLY A 173 -6.89 12.55 19.54
N ILE A 174 -6.86 12.43 20.88
CA ILE A 174 -7.79 13.15 21.76
C ILE A 174 -7.53 14.64 21.73
N ASN A 175 -6.28 15.08 21.94
CA ASN A 175 -5.99 16.49 22.08
C ASN A 175 -6.25 17.25 20.79
N PHE A 176 -5.68 16.79 19.67
CA PHE A 176 -5.82 17.52 18.41
C PHE A 176 -7.23 17.42 17.84
N SER A 177 -7.92 16.28 17.98
CA SER A 177 -9.31 16.20 17.50
C SER A 177 -10.24 17.12 18.29
N ARG A 178 -10.14 17.13 19.63
CA ARG A 178 -10.95 18.03 20.49
C ARG A 178 -10.61 19.49 20.20
N LEU A 179 -9.32 19.83 20.13
CA LEU A 179 -8.83 21.18 19.88
C LEU A 179 -9.33 21.74 18.55
N LEU A 180 -9.11 21.01 17.46
CA LEU A 180 -9.49 21.46 16.12
C LEU A 180 -11.01 21.49 15.95
N THR A 181 -11.74 20.57 16.59
CA THR A 181 -13.20 20.60 16.61
C THR A 181 -13.71 21.86 17.30
N LEU A 182 -13.19 22.19 18.49
CA LEU A 182 -13.59 23.40 19.22
C LEU A 182 -13.22 24.68 18.48
N LYS A 183 -12.06 24.72 17.82
CA LYS A 183 -11.57 25.91 17.10
C LYS A 183 -12.23 26.13 15.74
N TYR A 184 -12.52 25.05 15.01
CA TYR A 184 -12.89 25.12 13.59
C TYR A 184 -14.22 24.45 13.24
N GLY A 185 -14.74 23.55 14.10
CA GLY A 185 -15.96 22.79 13.84
C GLY A 185 -17.16 23.67 13.48
N ASN A 186 -17.38 24.75 14.24
CA ASN A 186 -18.46 25.72 13.96
C ASN A 186 -18.25 26.47 12.64
N SER A 187 -17.01 26.82 12.28
CA SER A 187 -16.70 27.49 11.02
C SER A 187 -17.04 26.59 9.82
N ILE A 188 -16.64 25.32 9.91
CA ILE A 188 -16.90 24.31 8.87
C ILE A 188 -18.40 23.99 8.79
N SER A 189 -19.05 23.78 9.93
CA SER A 189 -20.47 23.42 9.97
C SER A 189 -21.36 24.54 9.43
N ASN A 190 -21.05 25.80 9.76
CA ASN A 190 -21.71 26.97 9.20
C ASN A 190 -21.52 27.08 7.69
N TYR A 191 -20.32 26.76 7.18
CA TYR A 191 -20.05 26.79 5.75
C TYR A 191 -20.83 25.70 4.98
N LEU A 192 -20.84 24.48 5.53
CA LEU A 192 -21.52 23.33 4.93
C LEU A 192 -23.04 23.30 5.16
N GLY A 193 -23.57 24.15 6.04
CA GLY A 193 -24.98 24.13 6.42
C GLY A 193 -25.37 22.87 7.21
N THR A 194 -24.45 22.34 8.00
CA THR A 194 -24.66 21.15 8.84
C THR A 194 -24.75 21.55 10.32
N ASN A 195 -25.41 20.73 11.14
CA ASN A 195 -25.59 21.04 12.57
C ASN A 195 -24.27 21.05 13.35
N TYR A 196 -23.37 20.10 13.05
CA TYR A 196 -22.13 19.93 13.78
C TYR A 196 -21.11 19.16 12.92
N VAL A 197 -19.83 19.50 13.09
CA VAL A 197 -18.72 18.82 12.44
C VAL A 197 -17.63 18.53 13.47
N VAL A 198 -17.23 17.25 13.55
CA VAL A 198 -16.04 16.82 14.28
C VAL A 198 -14.85 16.84 13.34
N VAL A 199 -13.78 17.50 13.77
CA VAL A 199 -12.47 17.46 13.12
C VAL A 199 -11.66 16.35 13.80
N SER A 200 -11.83 15.12 13.33
CA SER A 200 -11.09 13.95 13.80
C SER A 200 -9.74 13.88 13.09
N VAL A 201 -8.65 13.96 13.84
CA VAL A 201 -7.29 13.89 13.28
C VAL A 201 -6.48 12.83 14.02
N GLY A 202 -5.44 12.36 13.37
CA GLY A 202 -4.49 11.42 13.93
C GLY A 202 -3.29 11.30 13.02
N ARG A 203 -2.14 10.96 13.60
CA ARG A 203 -0.85 10.96 12.92
C ARG A 203 -0.86 10.24 11.57
N VAL A 204 -1.46 9.05 11.49
CA VAL A 204 -1.52 8.27 10.24
C VAL A 204 -2.68 8.69 9.34
N MET A 205 -3.92 8.71 9.87
CA MET A 205 -5.10 8.98 9.05
C MET A 205 -5.08 10.37 8.39
N THR A 206 -4.54 11.38 9.09
CA THR A 206 -4.45 12.75 8.57
C THR A 206 -3.38 12.85 7.47
N CYS A 207 -2.27 12.14 7.62
CA CYS A 207 -1.25 12.04 6.56
C CYS A 207 -1.82 11.38 5.29
N VAL A 208 -2.59 10.29 5.44
CA VAL A 208 -3.25 9.61 4.30
C VAL A 208 -4.26 10.53 3.60
N LEU A 209 -5.07 11.28 4.36
CA LEU A 209 -5.95 12.30 3.80
C LEU A 209 -5.14 13.32 2.97
N GLY A 210 -4.00 13.79 3.51
CA GLY A 210 -3.10 14.70 2.81
C GLY A 210 -2.52 14.15 1.52
N MET A 211 -2.18 12.87 1.46
CA MET A 211 -1.72 12.23 0.22
C MET A 211 -2.79 12.26 -0.86
N VAL A 212 -4.04 11.97 -0.51
CA VAL A 212 -5.16 11.96 -1.47
C VAL A 212 -5.52 13.38 -1.91
N VAL A 213 -5.59 14.34 -0.98
CA VAL A 213 -5.91 15.75 -1.30
C VAL A 213 -4.85 16.38 -2.20
N ARG A 214 -3.55 16.17 -1.90
CA ARG A 214 -2.46 16.67 -2.75
C ARG A 214 -2.54 16.10 -4.17
N ARG A 215 -2.75 14.78 -4.31
CA ARG A 215 -2.94 14.13 -5.62
C ARG A 215 -4.13 14.69 -6.37
N GLU A 216 -5.26 14.92 -5.70
CA GLU A 216 -6.46 15.45 -6.34
C GLU A 216 -6.28 16.91 -6.79
N ARG A 217 -5.60 17.74 -5.99
CA ARG A 217 -5.26 19.13 -6.37
C ARG A 217 -4.28 19.16 -7.54
N GLU A 218 -3.26 18.31 -7.53
CA GLU A 218 -2.33 18.13 -8.65
C GLU A 218 -3.06 17.80 -9.95
N ILE A 219 -4.09 16.93 -9.90
CA ILE A 219 -4.91 16.60 -11.07
C ILE A 219 -5.76 17.79 -11.54
N ARG A 220 -6.34 18.56 -10.62
CA ARG A 220 -7.24 19.68 -10.97
C ARG A 220 -6.50 20.91 -11.48
N GLU A 221 -5.30 21.13 -10.95
CA GLU A 221 -4.43 22.26 -11.30
C GLU A 221 -3.53 21.93 -12.51
N PHE A 222 -3.56 20.68 -12.99
CA PHE A 222 -2.81 20.25 -14.16
C PHE A 222 -3.30 20.92 -15.43
N ILE A 223 -2.38 21.59 -16.13
CA ILE A 223 -2.65 22.19 -17.45
C ILE A 223 -2.03 21.27 -18.50
N GLU A 224 -2.89 20.64 -19.30
CA GLU A 224 -2.45 19.84 -20.44
C GLU A 224 -1.65 20.73 -21.41
N THR A 225 -0.40 20.35 -21.64
CA THR A 225 0.48 21.06 -22.56
C THR A 225 0.73 20.17 -23.77
N PRO A 226 0.42 20.62 -25.00
CA PRO A 226 0.75 19.87 -26.20
C PRO A 226 2.26 19.87 -26.43
N PHE A 227 2.75 18.83 -27.06
CA PHE A 227 4.12 18.73 -27.54
C PHE A 227 4.15 17.97 -28.86
N TYR A 228 5.13 18.27 -29.70
CA TYR A 228 5.19 17.81 -31.08
C TYR A 228 6.44 16.96 -31.29
N ARG A 229 6.23 15.67 -31.59
CA ARG A 229 7.30 14.72 -31.87
C ARG A 229 7.42 14.50 -33.37
N ILE A 230 8.62 14.16 -33.83
CA ILE A 230 8.86 13.82 -35.22
C ILE A 230 9.10 12.32 -35.30
N LEU A 231 8.31 11.65 -36.15
CA LEU A 231 8.45 10.23 -36.43
C LEU A 231 8.90 10.07 -37.88
N ALA A 232 9.90 9.22 -38.11
CA ALA A 232 10.35 8.85 -39.44
C ALA A 232 10.00 7.39 -39.72
N THR A 233 9.50 7.14 -40.94
CA THR A 233 9.27 5.79 -41.47
C THR A 233 10.53 5.35 -42.21
N ILE A 234 11.28 4.42 -41.61
CA ILE A 234 12.63 4.03 -42.04
C ILE A 234 12.62 2.63 -42.65
N GLY A 235 13.17 2.46 -43.86
CA GLY A 235 13.31 1.16 -44.52
C GLY A 235 12.64 1.10 -45.90
N GLU A 236 12.70 -0.07 -46.53
CA GLU A 236 12.10 -0.32 -47.85
C GLU A 236 10.58 -0.52 -47.75
N GLN A 237 9.85 -0.26 -48.83
CA GLN A 237 8.38 -0.43 -48.87
C GLN A 237 7.96 -1.84 -48.41
N GLY A 238 7.01 -1.91 -47.49
CA GLY A 238 6.53 -3.15 -46.87
C GLY A 238 7.46 -3.73 -45.78
N GLN A 239 8.58 -3.07 -45.48
CA GLN A 239 9.58 -3.49 -44.50
C GLN A 239 10.12 -2.29 -43.70
N THR A 240 9.23 -1.40 -43.32
CA THR A 240 9.56 -0.16 -42.61
C THR A 240 9.42 -0.31 -41.11
N PHE A 241 10.11 0.54 -40.37
CA PHE A 241 9.91 0.73 -38.94
C PHE A 241 9.89 2.21 -38.57
N GLU A 242 9.26 2.54 -37.45
CA GLU A 242 9.18 3.90 -36.95
C GLU A 242 10.43 4.26 -36.11
N GLY A 243 11.03 5.41 -36.39
CA GLY A 243 12.07 6.02 -35.57
C GLY A 243 11.61 7.37 -35.02
N GLU A 244 11.76 7.58 -33.71
CA GLU A 244 11.43 8.85 -33.05
C GLU A 244 12.67 9.76 -33.04
N TRP A 245 12.55 10.98 -33.58
CA TRP A 245 13.62 11.97 -33.55
C TRP A 245 13.93 12.40 -32.11
N ARG A 246 15.21 12.57 -31.79
CA ARG A 246 15.64 13.22 -30.56
C ARG A 246 16.83 14.14 -30.83
N ALA A 247 16.79 15.33 -30.25
CA ALA A 247 17.94 16.18 -30.12
C ALA A 247 18.98 15.49 -29.22
N VAL A 248 20.22 15.43 -29.69
CA VAL A 248 21.35 14.86 -28.95
C VAL A 248 22.58 15.71 -29.21
N LYS A 249 23.64 15.56 -28.41
CA LYS A 249 24.88 16.31 -28.62
C LYS A 249 25.37 16.15 -30.07
N GLY A 250 25.44 17.27 -30.79
CA GLY A 250 25.78 17.32 -32.22
C GLY A 250 24.59 17.55 -33.16
N SER A 251 23.35 17.35 -32.71
CA SER A 251 22.15 17.84 -33.41
C SER A 251 22.15 19.37 -33.48
N LYS A 252 21.56 19.92 -34.53
CA LYS A 252 21.40 21.36 -34.72
C LYS A 252 20.45 21.99 -33.69
N TRP A 253 19.51 21.22 -33.16
CA TRP A 253 18.56 21.66 -32.13
C TRP A 253 18.90 21.20 -30.70
N PHE A 254 20.10 20.69 -30.46
CA PHE A 254 20.53 20.28 -29.11
C PHE A 254 20.47 21.44 -28.12
N GLU A 255 19.88 21.21 -26.94
CA GLU A 255 19.67 22.23 -25.89
C GLU A 255 18.88 23.48 -26.34
N SER A 256 18.09 23.38 -27.43
CA SER A 256 17.25 24.49 -27.88
C SER A 256 16.12 24.79 -26.89
N PHE A 257 15.87 26.07 -26.62
CA PHE A 257 14.73 26.54 -25.81
C PHE A 257 13.37 26.21 -26.43
N ASP A 258 13.33 25.88 -27.73
CA ASP A 258 12.12 25.47 -28.46
C ASP A 258 11.67 24.04 -28.10
N LEU A 259 12.56 23.23 -27.51
CA LEU A 259 12.28 21.86 -27.12
C LEU A 259 11.32 21.82 -25.92
N TYR A 260 10.38 20.88 -25.98
CA TYR A 260 9.61 20.45 -24.81
C TYR A 260 10.47 19.56 -23.91
N LYS A 261 11.14 18.60 -24.54
CA LYS A 261 12.20 17.70 -24.03
C LYS A 261 13.08 17.33 -25.23
N GLU A 262 14.16 16.58 -25.02
CA GLU A 262 15.02 16.11 -26.12
C GLU A 262 14.27 15.37 -27.25
N ASN A 263 13.06 14.82 -26.99
CA ASN A 263 12.29 14.07 -27.98
C ASN A 263 11.12 14.85 -28.62
N GLY A 264 11.04 16.18 -28.48
CA GLY A 264 9.98 16.94 -29.14
C GLY A 264 9.99 18.45 -28.86
N PHE A 265 9.12 19.17 -29.56
CA PHE A 265 9.03 20.63 -29.54
C PHE A 265 7.78 21.13 -28.82
N LYS A 266 7.85 22.35 -28.30
CA LYS A 266 6.70 23.07 -27.73
C LYS A 266 5.71 23.52 -28.80
N GLU A 267 6.21 23.79 -30.01
CA GLU A 267 5.44 24.34 -31.13
C GLU A 267 5.59 23.45 -32.37
N ARG A 268 4.47 23.27 -33.10
CA ARG A 268 4.42 22.43 -34.31
C ARG A 268 5.34 22.95 -35.40
N GLU A 269 5.43 24.27 -35.55
CA GLU A 269 6.24 24.93 -36.58
C GLU A 269 7.73 24.60 -36.42
N LYS A 270 8.21 24.47 -35.18
CA LYS A 270 9.60 24.10 -34.89
C LYS A 270 9.89 22.64 -35.27
N ALA A 271 8.94 21.73 -35.02
CA ALA A 271 9.05 20.36 -35.50
C ALA A 271 9.03 20.31 -37.05
N GLN A 272 8.23 21.14 -37.70
CA GLN A 272 8.19 21.24 -39.16
C GLN A 272 9.53 21.74 -39.73
N GLN A 273 10.18 22.72 -39.10
CA GLN A 273 11.51 23.21 -39.52
C GLN A 273 12.57 22.11 -39.56
N VAL A 274 12.51 21.13 -38.65
CA VAL A 274 13.41 19.97 -38.69
C VAL A 274 13.09 19.09 -39.90
N ILE A 275 11.81 18.78 -40.15
CA ILE A 275 11.39 17.98 -41.30
C ILE A 275 11.81 18.66 -42.62
N ASP A 276 11.54 19.96 -42.75
CA ASP A 276 11.91 20.75 -43.92
C ASP A 276 13.42 20.71 -44.14
N TYR A 277 14.19 20.90 -43.07
CA TYR A 277 15.65 20.81 -43.11
C TYR A 277 16.16 19.44 -43.56
N LEU A 278 15.55 18.35 -43.08
CA LEU A 278 15.95 16.98 -43.42
C LEU A 278 15.50 16.56 -44.84
N THR A 279 14.48 17.21 -45.40
CA THR A 279 13.89 16.89 -46.72
C THR A 279 14.34 17.81 -47.86
N GLN A 280 15.23 18.77 -47.58
CA GLN A 280 15.86 19.65 -48.59
C GLN A 280 16.51 18.87 -49.76
N GLU A 281 17.02 17.67 -49.50
CA GLU A 281 17.63 16.80 -50.50
C GLU A 281 16.84 15.49 -50.59
N GLN A 282 16.48 15.08 -51.80
CA GLN A 282 15.70 13.87 -52.09
C GLN A 282 16.53 12.92 -52.99
N PRO A 283 16.47 11.59 -52.78
CA PRO A 283 15.74 10.90 -51.71
C PRO A 283 16.42 11.07 -50.35
N VAL A 284 15.63 11.11 -49.27
CA VAL A 284 16.18 11.16 -47.91
C VAL A 284 16.71 9.79 -47.51
N ILE A 285 18.02 9.70 -47.27
CA ILE A 285 18.71 8.46 -46.88
C ILE A 285 19.19 8.60 -45.45
N GLY A 286 18.77 7.65 -44.59
CA GLY A 286 19.26 7.51 -43.23
C GLY A 286 20.37 6.47 -43.13
N GLN A 287 21.42 6.75 -42.37
CA GLN A 287 22.48 5.78 -42.07
C GLN A 287 22.32 5.24 -40.64
N ILE A 288 22.38 3.92 -40.47
CA ILE A 288 22.41 3.30 -39.14
C ILE A 288 23.74 3.65 -38.46
N ALA A 289 23.69 4.58 -37.51
CA ALA A 289 24.84 5.01 -36.74
C ALA A 289 25.19 4.00 -35.63
N SER A 290 24.18 3.37 -35.04
CA SER A 290 24.36 2.32 -34.03
C SER A 290 23.19 1.34 -34.03
N ILE A 291 23.52 0.09 -33.69
CA ILE A 291 22.55 -0.96 -33.34
C ILE A 291 23.04 -1.65 -32.07
N GLU A 292 22.26 -1.57 -31.00
CA GLU A 292 22.54 -2.22 -29.73
C GLU A 292 21.58 -3.38 -29.51
N LYS A 293 22.13 -4.58 -29.29
CA LYS A 293 21.35 -5.78 -28.96
C LYS A 293 21.65 -6.16 -27.52
N LYS A 294 20.62 -6.14 -26.67
CA LYS A 294 20.75 -6.46 -25.23
C LYS A 294 19.73 -7.54 -24.86
N LYS A 295 20.17 -8.52 -24.07
CA LYS A 295 19.28 -9.44 -23.37
C LYS A 295 18.96 -8.83 -22.01
N GLU A 296 17.70 -8.50 -21.78
CA GLU A 296 17.20 -7.98 -20.51
C GLU A 296 16.54 -9.13 -19.74
N LYS A 297 17.07 -9.45 -18.55
CA LYS A 297 16.50 -10.46 -17.67
C LYS A 297 15.61 -9.79 -16.64
N LYS A 298 14.31 -10.11 -16.67
CA LYS A 298 13.36 -9.69 -15.65
C LYS A 298 13.11 -10.83 -14.68
N ASN A 299 13.61 -10.70 -13.46
CA ASN A 299 13.42 -11.69 -12.42
C ASN A 299 11.95 -11.73 -11.95
N PRO A 300 11.48 -12.87 -11.44
CA PRO A 300 10.19 -12.93 -10.75
C PRO A 300 10.12 -11.87 -9.63
N PRO A 301 8.97 -11.20 -9.45
CA PRO A 301 8.79 -10.30 -8.32
C PRO A 301 8.96 -11.03 -6.99
N LEU A 302 9.31 -10.29 -5.94
CA LEU A 302 9.33 -10.82 -4.58
C LEU A 302 7.94 -11.33 -4.16
N LEU A 303 7.92 -12.13 -3.10
CA LEU A 303 6.68 -12.72 -2.56
C LEU A 303 5.75 -11.63 -2.00
N PHE A 304 4.49 -12.02 -1.76
CA PHE A 304 3.51 -11.10 -1.22
C PHE A 304 3.79 -10.79 0.25
N ASN A 305 3.84 -9.50 0.57
CA ASN A 305 3.42 -9.00 1.86
C ASN A 305 1.91 -8.64 1.77
N LEU A 306 1.32 -8.14 2.86
CA LEU A 306 -0.10 -7.79 2.86
C LEU A 306 -0.44 -6.66 1.87
N ALA A 307 0.41 -5.63 1.77
CA ALA A 307 0.14 -4.47 0.94
C ALA A 307 0.14 -4.79 -0.56
N GLU A 308 1.12 -5.57 -1.01
CA GLU A 308 1.19 -6.07 -2.39
C GLU A 308 -0.01 -6.95 -2.71
N LEU A 309 -0.43 -7.82 -1.78
CA LEU A 309 -1.62 -8.64 -1.96
C LEU A 309 -2.90 -7.79 -2.05
N GLN A 310 -3.06 -6.81 -1.16
CA GLN A 310 -4.19 -5.86 -1.17
C GLN A 310 -4.24 -5.07 -2.48
N ASN A 311 -3.11 -4.57 -2.96
CA ASN A 311 -3.05 -3.87 -4.24
C ASN A 311 -3.40 -4.77 -5.42
N GLU A 312 -2.86 -5.99 -5.46
CA GLU A 312 -3.18 -6.95 -6.52
C GLU A 312 -4.68 -7.30 -6.52
N CYS A 313 -5.26 -7.51 -5.34
CA CYS A 313 -6.68 -7.83 -5.18
C CYS A 313 -7.60 -6.66 -5.55
N SER A 314 -7.26 -5.42 -5.18
CA SER A 314 -8.01 -4.24 -5.60
C SER A 314 -7.93 -4.02 -7.12
N LYS A 315 -6.79 -4.32 -7.74
CA LYS A 315 -6.65 -4.24 -9.20
C LYS A 315 -7.46 -5.33 -9.92
N ARG A 316 -7.31 -6.60 -9.53
CA ARG A 316 -7.90 -7.76 -10.21
C ARG A 316 -9.36 -8.00 -9.86
N PHE A 317 -9.69 -8.00 -8.57
CA PHE A 317 -10.99 -8.44 -8.06
C PHE A 317 -11.89 -7.28 -7.62
N LYS A 318 -11.39 -6.04 -7.65
CA LYS A 318 -12.11 -4.82 -7.21
C LYS A 318 -12.63 -4.90 -5.78
N ILE A 319 -11.96 -5.68 -4.93
CA ILE A 319 -12.25 -5.76 -3.49
C ILE A 319 -11.40 -4.76 -2.70
N SER A 320 -11.91 -4.34 -1.56
CA SER A 320 -11.22 -3.41 -0.66
C SER A 320 -10.02 -4.07 0.06
N PRO A 321 -9.09 -3.27 0.61
CA PRO A 321 -8.01 -3.79 1.44
C PRO A 321 -8.49 -4.57 2.68
N ASP A 322 -9.58 -4.13 3.32
CA ASP A 322 -10.21 -4.79 4.48
C ASP A 322 -10.77 -6.17 4.10
N GLU A 323 -11.46 -6.26 2.95
CA GLU A 323 -11.95 -7.53 2.42
C GLU A 323 -10.81 -8.49 2.05
N THR A 324 -9.72 -7.96 1.45
CA THR A 324 -8.54 -8.77 1.14
C THR A 324 -7.90 -9.34 2.40
N LEU A 325 -7.73 -8.52 3.45
CA LEU A 325 -7.19 -8.96 4.73
C LEU A 325 -8.10 -10.01 5.39
N LYS A 326 -9.42 -9.86 5.31
CA LYS A 326 -10.37 -10.87 5.80
C LYS A 326 -10.22 -12.20 5.06
N ILE A 327 -10.08 -12.18 3.73
CA ILE A 327 -9.84 -13.39 2.93
C ILE A 327 -8.48 -14.01 3.30
N ALA A 328 -7.42 -13.21 3.40
CA ALA A 328 -6.10 -13.71 3.76
C ALA A 328 -6.08 -14.34 5.16
N GLN A 329 -6.82 -13.76 6.12
CA GLN A 329 -7.05 -14.37 7.44
C GLN A 329 -7.81 -15.69 7.34
N GLU A 330 -8.89 -15.76 6.54
CA GLU A 330 -9.64 -17.01 6.32
C GLU A 330 -8.71 -18.12 5.76
N LEU A 331 -7.85 -17.78 4.79
CA LEU A 331 -6.89 -18.72 4.20
C LEU A 331 -5.85 -19.19 5.22
N TYR A 332 -5.35 -18.28 6.06
CA TYR A 332 -4.41 -18.61 7.12
C TYR A 332 -5.01 -19.53 8.19
N GLU A 333 -6.22 -19.22 8.69
CA GLU A 333 -6.92 -20.05 9.69
C GLU A 333 -7.27 -21.44 9.15
N LYS A 334 -7.52 -21.55 7.84
CA LYS A 334 -7.70 -22.84 7.14
C LYS A 334 -6.38 -23.54 6.81
N LYS A 335 -5.24 -23.01 7.27
CA LYS A 335 -3.88 -23.50 7.06
C LYS A 335 -3.45 -23.55 5.60
N LEU A 336 -4.08 -22.78 4.71
CA LEU A 336 -3.74 -22.75 3.29
C LEU A 336 -2.53 -21.84 3.03
N THR A 337 -2.43 -20.74 3.77
CA THR A 337 -1.34 -19.75 3.64
C THR A 337 -0.65 -19.51 4.98
N THR A 338 0.52 -18.86 4.94
CA THR A 338 1.23 -18.36 6.12
C THR A 338 0.60 -17.06 6.66
N TYR A 339 1.12 -16.54 7.77
CA TYR A 339 0.55 -15.40 8.48
C TYR A 339 0.38 -14.18 7.55
N PRO A 340 -0.83 -13.59 7.45
CA PRO A 340 -1.14 -12.63 6.40
C PRO A 340 -0.81 -11.18 6.76
N ARG A 341 -0.47 -10.85 8.01
CA ARG A 341 -0.17 -9.46 8.45
C ARG A 341 1.35 -9.23 8.53
N THR A 342 2.04 -9.60 7.46
CA THR A 342 3.48 -9.39 7.31
C THR A 342 3.77 -8.22 6.37
N ASP A 343 4.82 -7.46 6.66
CA ASP A 343 5.43 -6.48 5.76
C ASP A 343 6.57 -7.10 4.92
N ALA A 344 7.05 -8.31 5.27
CA ALA A 344 8.17 -8.98 4.60
C ALA A 344 7.75 -9.60 3.24
N ARG A 345 8.67 -9.54 2.28
CA ARG A 345 8.50 -10.08 0.91
C ARG A 345 9.48 -11.22 0.59
N VAL A 346 10.15 -11.73 1.61
CA VAL A 346 11.17 -12.79 1.54
C VAL A 346 10.85 -13.92 2.53
N LEU A 347 11.55 -15.04 2.40
CA LEU A 347 11.53 -16.19 3.31
C LEU A 347 12.74 -16.16 4.25
N SER A 348 12.63 -16.87 5.37
CA SER A 348 13.78 -17.14 6.24
C SER A 348 14.64 -18.28 5.69
N THR A 349 15.90 -18.33 6.11
CA THR A 349 16.80 -19.42 5.74
C THR A 349 16.28 -20.77 6.24
N ALA A 350 15.63 -20.80 7.40
CA ALA A 350 15.02 -22.00 7.96
C ALA A 350 13.88 -22.53 7.06
N VAL A 351 12.95 -21.66 6.69
CA VAL A 351 11.82 -22.02 5.80
C VAL A 351 12.32 -22.46 4.43
N ALA A 352 13.36 -21.83 3.90
CA ALA A 352 13.93 -22.19 2.60
C ALA A 352 14.49 -23.63 2.57
N LYS A 353 15.04 -24.15 3.68
CA LYS A 353 15.54 -25.53 3.78
C LYS A 353 14.39 -26.55 3.71
N GLU A 354 13.22 -26.19 4.20
CA GLU A 354 12.06 -27.07 4.28
C GLU A 354 11.01 -26.83 3.18
N ILE A 355 11.31 -25.95 2.21
CA ILE A 355 10.32 -25.49 1.21
C ILE A 355 9.74 -26.62 0.34
N HIS A 356 10.45 -27.75 0.26
CA HIS A 356 10.00 -28.96 -0.41
C HIS A 356 8.70 -29.52 0.22
N LYS A 357 8.48 -29.33 1.54
CA LYS A 357 7.23 -29.69 2.22
C LYS A 357 6.04 -28.94 1.60
N ASN A 358 6.18 -27.62 1.39
CA ASN A 358 5.15 -26.78 0.77
C ASN A 358 4.87 -27.21 -0.68
N LEU A 359 5.92 -27.39 -1.49
CA LEU A 359 5.82 -27.80 -2.89
C LEU A 359 5.13 -29.17 -3.02
N ASN A 360 5.52 -30.16 -2.20
CA ASN A 360 4.91 -31.49 -2.19
C ASN A 360 3.43 -31.43 -1.79
N GLY A 361 3.09 -30.60 -0.81
CA GLY A 361 1.69 -30.40 -0.41
C GLY A 361 0.84 -29.79 -1.52
N LEU A 362 1.40 -28.85 -2.30
CA LEU A 362 0.74 -28.24 -3.45
C LEU A 362 0.47 -29.22 -4.61
N MET A 363 1.08 -30.41 -4.66
CA MET A 363 0.76 -31.42 -5.69
C MET A 363 -0.72 -31.86 -5.64
N LYS A 364 -1.42 -31.60 -4.53
CA LYS A 364 -2.86 -31.85 -4.38
C LYS A 364 -3.74 -30.72 -4.93
N TYR A 365 -3.13 -29.62 -5.36
CA TYR A 365 -3.80 -28.47 -5.95
C TYR A 365 -3.62 -28.51 -7.47
N GLU A 366 -4.63 -29.02 -8.17
CA GLU A 366 -4.59 -29.30 -9.62
C GLU A 366 -4.01 -28.13 -10.46
N PRO A 367 -4.39 -26.85 -10.26
CA PRO A 367 -3.89 -25.75 -11.07
C PRO A 367 -2.37 -25.50 -10.95
N ALA A 368 -1.72 -26.05 -9.92
CA ALA A 368 -0.28 -25.94 -9.70
C ALA A 368 0.53 -27.11 -10.24
N VAL A 369 -0.09 -28.26 -10.54
CA VAL A 369 0.62 -29.53 -10.79
C VAL A 369 1.59 -29.44 -11.96
N LEU A 370 1.18 -28.86 -13.08
CA LEU A 370 2.04 -28.69 -14.26
C LEU A 370 3.29 -27.85 -13.93
N PHE A 371 3.11 -26.77 -13.19
CA PHE A 371 4.22 -25.90 -12.80
C PHE A 371 5.17 -26.58 -11.81
N LEU A 372 4.62 -27.36 -10.88
CA LEU A 372 5.41 -28.12 -9.90
C LEU A 372 6.29 -29.17 -10.59
N GLN A 373 5.77 -29.86 -11.61
CA GLN A 373 6.55 -30.83 -12.39
C GLN A 373 7.72 -30.15 -13.12
N GLU A 374 7.50 -28.98 -13.72
CA GLU A 374 8.58 -28.19 -14.33
C GLU A 374 9.63 -27.74 -13.27
N ILE A 375 9.19 -27.28 -12.09
CA ILE A 375 10.09 -26.86 -10.99
C ILE A 375 10.95 -28.03 -10.49
N VAL A 376 10.40 -29.24 -10.41
CA VAL A 376 11.17 -30.45 -10.08
C VAL A 376 12.23 -30.71 -11.14
N GLY A 377 11.86 -30.59 -12.43
CA GLY A 377 12.78 -30.72 -13.56
C GLY A 377 13.92 -29.69 -13.54
N PHE A 378 13.64 -28.43 -13.17
CA PHE A 378 14.66 -27.38 -13.05
C PHE A 378 15.61 -27.59 -11.86
N GLY A 379 15.16 -28.26 -10.79
CA GLY A 379 15.91 -28.41 -9.55
C GLY A 379 16.11 -27.10 -8.76
N SER A 380 15.44 -26.02 -9.14
CA SER A 380 15.61 -24.67 -8.57
C SER A 380 15.28 -24.60 -7.07
N HIS A 381 14.36 -25.46 -6.60
CA HIS A 381 14.01 -25.60 -5.18
C HIS A 381 15.21 -25.97 -4.29
N LYS A 382 16.23 -26.66 -4.81
CA LYS A 382 17.43 -27.06 -4.04
C LYS A 382 18.36 -25.89 -3.72
N GLY A 383 18.28 -24.81 -4.49
CA GLY A 383 19.14 -23.63 -4.38
C GLY A 383 18.48 -22.40 -3.76
N LEU A 384 17.21 -22.51 -3.31
CA LEU A 384 16.39 -21.36 -2.92
C LEU A 384 17.06 -20.45 -1.87
N ALA A 385 17.73 -21.04 -0.87
CA ALA A 385 18.41 -20.32 0.21
C ALA A 385 19.49 -19.32 -0.26
N LYS A 386 20.01 -19.46 -1.48
CA LYS A 386 21.04 -18.56 -2.05
C LYS A 386 20.45 -17.48 -2.97
N THR A 387 19.13 -17.42 -3.09
CA THR A 387 18.44 -16.49 -3.99
C THR A 387 18.03 -15.21 -3.25
N ARG A 388 17.66 -14.17 -4.01
CA ARG A 388 17.14 -12.90 -3.46
C ARG A 388 15.82 -13.04 -2.69
N TYR A 389 15.17 -14.20 -2.75
CA TYR A 389 13.88 -14.45 -2.09
C TYR A 389 14.04 -14.93 -0.65
N VAL A 390 15.28 -15.13 -0.17
CA VAL A 390 15.60 -15.56 1.19
C VAL A 390 16.52 -14.54 1.83
N ASN A 391 16.06 -13.90 2.90
CA ASN A 391 16.86 -12.90 3.62
C ASN A 391 16.32 -12.68 5.04
N ASP A 392 16.96 -13.29 6.04
CA ASP A 392 16.54 -13.19 7.44
C ASP A 392 16.56 -11.74 7.96
N LYS A 393 17.41 -10.86 7.41
CA LYS A 393 17.51 -9.46 7.83
C LYS A 393 16.32 -8.59 7.37
N GLN A 394 15.55 -9.05 6.40
CA GLN A 394 14.36 -8.34 5.90
C GLN A 394 13.07 -8.90 6.50
N ILE A 395 13.18 -9.75 7.52
CA ILE A 395 12.06 -10.29 8.27
C ILE A 395 12.01 -9.54 9.59
N THR A 396 10.87 -8.93 9.87
CA THR A 396 10.58 -8.36 11.19
C THR A 396 9.99 -9.47 12.07
N ASP A 397 8.66 -9.55 12.13
CA ASP A 397 7.96 -10.53 12.94
C ASP A 397 7.65 -11.81 12.17
N HIS A 398 7.38 -11.70 10.86
CA HIS A 398 6.92 -12.79 10.00
C HIS A 398 7.48 -12.69 8.59
N TYR A 399 7.76 -13.83 7.94
CA TYR A 399 8.14 -13.88 6.54
C TYR A 399 6.93 -13.74 5.58
N ALA A 400 7.18 -13.72 4.28
CA ALA A 400 6.17 -13.46 3.26
C ALA A 400 4.98 -14.45 3.25
N ILE A 401 3.86 -13.99 2.68
CA ILE A 401 2.63 -14.77 2.48
C ILE A 401 2.86 -15.79 1.35
N ILE A 402 2.90 -17.08 1.71
CA ILE A 402 3.07 -18.22 0.80
C ILE A 402 2.03 -19.31 1.08
N PRO A 403 1.75 -20.21 0.13
CA PRO A 403 0.98 -21.41 0.43
C PRO A 403 1.78 -22.36 1.31
N THR A 404 1.09 -23.01 2.26
CA THR A 404 1.71 -24.00 3.17
C THR A 404 1.82 -25.40 2.55
N GLY A 405 1.05 -25.66 1.48
CA GLY A 405 0.84 -27.02 0.95
C GLY A 405 -0.11 -27.88 1.81
N GLN A 406 -0.66 -27.33 2.89
CA GLN A 406 -1.60 -27.99 3.80
C GLN A 406 -3.02 -27.44 3.58
N GLY A 407 -4.01 -27.97 4.32
CA GLY A 407 -5.37 -27.41 4.34
C GLY A 407 -6.19 -27.58 3.05
N MET A 408 -5.70 -28.36 2.07
CA MET A 408 -6.31 -28.49 0.73
C MET A 408 -7.78 -28.93 0.74
N SER A 409 -8.20 -29.71 1.74
CA SER A 409 -9.60 -30.11 1.92
C SER A 409 -10.55 -28.93 2.17
N ALA A 410 -10.04 -27.81 2.68
CA ALA A 410 -10.83 -26.62 2.95
C ALA A 410 -11.13 -25.79 1.69
N LEU A 411 -10.46 -26.05 0.56
CA LEU A 411 -10.64 -25.30 -0.68
C LEU A 411 -12.08 -25.38 -1.22
N SER A 412 -12.72 -26.54 -1.11
CA SER A 412 -14.11 -26.75 -1.58
C SER A 412 -15.13 -25.92 -0.79
N GLY A 413 -14.82 -25.51 0.44
CA GLY A 413 -15.66 -24.64 1.26
C GLY A 413 -15.42 -23.14 1.09
N LEU A 414 -14.43 -22.73 0.28
CA LEU A 414 -14.12 -21.32 0.04
C LEU A 414 -15.06 -20.68 -0.98
N SER A 415 -15.30 -19.38 -0.82
CA SER A 415 -15.93 -18.54 -1.85
C SER A 415 -15.06 -18.49 -3.12
N TRP A 416 -15.67 -18.19 -4.28
CA TRP A 416 -14.91 -18.03 -5.53
C TRP A 416 -13.79 -16.99 -5.39
N THR A 417 -14.09 -15.84 -4.78
CA THR A 417 -13.09 -14.79 -4.54
C THR A 417 -11.97 -15.27 -3.63
N SER A 418 -12.28 -15.99 -2.54
CA SER A 418 -11.24 -16.54 -1.65
C SER A 418 -10.34 -17.55 -2.37
N ARG A 419 -10.90 -18.42 -3.23
CA ARG A 419 -10.13 -19.35 -4.07
C ARG A 419 -9.25 -18.61 -5.09
N ALA A 420 -9.78 -17.56 -5.72
CA ALA A 420 -9.03 -16.76 -6.69
C ALA A 420 -7.86 -16.01 -6.04
N VAL A 421 -8.05 -15.48 -4.83
CA VAL A 421 -6.96 -14.88 -4.04
C VAL A 421 -5.91 -15.92 -3.67
N TYR A 422 -6.32 -17.13 -3.27
CA TYR A 422 -5.39 -18.24 -3.01
C TYR A 422 -4.57 -18.61 -4.26
N ASP A 423 -5.21 -18.74 -5.44
CA ASP A 423 -4.51 -18.99 -6.71
C ASP A 423 -3.48 -17.89 -7.03
N VAL A 424 -3.80 -16.62 -6.79
CA VAL A 424 -2.85 -15.50 -6.94
C VAL A 424 -1.62 -15.68 -6.04
N ILE A 425 -1.82 -16.06 -4.77
CA ILE A 425 -0.74 -16.33 -3.82
C ILE A 425 0.12 -17.52 -4.29
N VAL A 426 -0.52 -18.62 -4.72
CA VAL A 426 0.16 -19.82 -5.24
C VAL A 426 0.99 -19.48 -6.48
N ARG A 427 0.43 -18.77 -7.46
CA ARG A 427 1.16 -18.38 -8.68
C ARG A 427 2.34 -17.47 -8.40
N ARG A 428 2.20 -16.51 -7.48
CA ARG A 428 3.31 -15.65 -7.05
C ARG A 428 4.42 -16.49 -6.40
N PHE A 429 4.05 -17.43 -5.54
CA PHE A 429 4.99 -18.34 -4.89
C PHE A 429 5.74 -19.22 -5.91
N LEU A 430 5.02 -19.89 -6.81
CA LEU A 430 5.63 -20.75 -7.83
C LEU A 430 6.57 -19.97 -8.77
N SER A 431 6.28 -18.70 -9.04
CA SER A 431 7.09 -17.86 -9.92
C SER A 431 8.55 -17.73 -9.48
N ILE A 432 8.85 -17.78 -8.18
CA ILE A 432 10.24 -17.60 -7.69
C ILE A 432 11.16 -18.78 -8.05
N PHE A 433 10.58 -19.92 -8.42
CA PHE A 433 11.30 -21.13 -8.82
C PHE A 433 11.55 -21.21 -10.34
N TYR A 434 10.96 -20.30 -11.10
CA TYR A 434 11.15 -20.21 -12.54
C TYR A 434 12.32 -19.27 -12.89
N PRO A 435 12.98 -19.49 -14.04
CA PRO A 435 13.98 -18.54 -14.53
C PRO A 435 13.35 -17.17 -14.84
N ALA A 436 14.20 -16.16 -14.86
CA ALA A 436 13.83 -14.81 -15.30
C ALA A 436 13.21 -14.86 -16.70
N ALA A 437 12.22 -13.99 -16.95
CA ALA A 437 11.78 -13.73 -18.30
C ALA A 437 12.92 -13.02 -19.06
N VAL A 438 13.28 -13.53 -20.23
CA VAL A 438 14.35 -12.96 -21.06
C VAL A 438 13.72 -12.22 -22.22
N TYR A 439 13.94 -10.91 -22.25
CA TYR A 439 13.57 -10.08 -23.38
C TYR A 439 14.80 -9.79 -24.25
N GLN A 440 14.63 -9.87 -25.56
CA GLN A 440 15.61 -9.35 -26.49
C GLN A 440 15.20 -7.93 -26.84
N LYS A 441 16.09 -6.97 -26.56
CA LYS A 441 15.93 -5.56 -26.91
C LYS A 441 16.89 -5.19 -28.01
N VAL A 442 16.38 -4.58 -29.07
CA VAL A 442 17.19 -4.00 -30.15
C VAL A 442 16.91 -2.50 -30.18
N ALA A 443 17.94 -1.70 -29.95
CA ALA A 443 17.87 -0.25 -30.09
C ALA A 443 18.68 0.18 -31.33
N ILE A 444 18.04 0.91 -32.24
CA ILE A 444 18.64 1.41 -33.47
C ILE A 444 18.67 2.93 -33.39
N THR A 445 19.81 3.51 -33.78
CA THR A 445 19.91 4.94 -34.07
C THR A 445 20.23 5.13 -35.54
N THR A 446 19.32 5.78 -36.24
CA THR A 446 19.46 6.16 -37.65
C THR A 446 19.75 7.65 -37.73
N LYS A 447 20.81 8.03 -38.43
CA LYS A 447 21.18 9.43 -38.66
C LYS A 447 20.77 9.89 -40.04
N VAL A 448 20.22 11.09 -40.12
CA VAL A 448 19.97 11.83 -41.36
C VAL A 448 20.60 13.21 -41.15
N LYS A 449 21.61 13.56 -41.94
CA LYS A 449 22.49 14.71 -41.67
C LYS A 449 23.04 14.62 -40.23
N GLU A 450 22.95 15.70 -39.45
CA GLU A 450 23.37 15.77 -38.04
C GLU A 450 22.32 15.19 -37.06
N GLU A 451 21.09 14.95 -37.54
CA GLU A 451 19.96 14.55 -36.69
C GLU A 451 19.83 13.05 -36.51
N SER A 452 19.27 12.63 -35.37
CA SER A 452 19.18 11.23 -34.96
C SER A 452 17.76 10.78 -34.66
N PHE A 453 17.38 9.64 -35.23
CA PHE A 453 16.13 8.93 -35.01
C PHE A 453 16.38 7.64 -34.24
N PHE A 454 15.54 7.36 -33.24
CA PHE A 454 15.70 6.25 -32.32
C PHE A 454 14.51 5.30 -32.43
N ALA A 455 14.81 4.02 -32.66
CA ALA A 455 13.82 2.94 -32.64
C ALA A 455 14.22 1.91 -31.59
N SER A 456 13.27 1.41 -30.81
CA SER A 456 13.52 0.38 -29.79
C SER A 456 12.49 -0.71 -29.87
N PHE A 457 12.95 -1.93 -30.14
CA PHE A 457 12.12 -3.12 -30.24
C PHE A 457 12.40 -4.03 -29.06
N LYS A 458 11.35 -4.63 -28.48
CA LYS A 458 11.47 -5.57 -27.37
C LYS A 458 10.57 -6.76 -27.65
N VAL A 459 11.14 -7.97 -27.68
CA VAL A 459 10.37 -9.22 -27.80
C VAL A 459 10.68 -10.12 -26.61
N LEU A 460 9.66 -10.86 -26.16
CA LEU A 460 9.83 -11.90 -25.16
C LEU A 460 10.45 -13.13 -25.84
N ALA A 461 11.73 -13.40 -25.55
CA ALA A 461 12.44 -14.54 -26.12
C ALA A 461 12.25 -15.80 -25.28
N GLU A 462 12.29 -15.66 -23.95
CA GLU A 462 12.04 -16.76 -23.02
C GLU A 462 11.02 -16.28 -21.98
N PRO A 463 9.84 -16.92 -21.86
CA PRO A 463 8.79 -16.45 -20.96
C PRO A 463 9.17 -16.56 -19.48
N GLY A 464 10.02 -17.51 -19.12
CA GLY A 464 10.43 -17.76 -17.73
C GLY A 464 9.21 -17.87 -16.80
N TYR A 465 9.24 -17.13 -15.69
CA TYR A 465 8.14 -17.09 -14.71
C TYR A 465 6.80 -16.58 -15.26
N LEU A 466 6.77 -15.90 -16.42
CA LEU A 466 5.51 -15.47 -17.04
C LEU A 466 4.64 -16.65 -17.48
N LYS A 467 5.21 -17.86 -17.64
CA LYS A 467 4.41 -19.09 -17.80
C LYS A 467 3.41 -19.32 -16.66
N VAL A 468 3.77 -18.92 -15.44
CA VAL A 468 2.95 -19.13 -14.23
C VAL A 468 1.87 -18.06 -14.08
N VAL A 469 2.25 -16.80 -14.28
CA VAL A 469 1.38 -15.62 -14.04
C VAL A 469 0.66 -15.11 -15.29
N GLY A 470 1.01 -15.62 -16.47
CA GLY A 470 0.55 -15.13 -17.77
C GLY A 470 1.50 -14.07 -18.37
N VAL A 471 1.60 -14.05 -19.69
CA VAL A 471 2.30 -12.99 -20.42
C VAL A 471 1.41 -11.75 -20.47
N PRO A 472 1.89 -10.57 -20.03
CA PRO A 472 1.11 -9.35 -20.09
C PRO A 472 0.68 -9.04 -21.54
N GLY A 473 -0.61 -8.76 -21.75
CA GLY A 473 -1.14 -8.38 -23.07
C GLY A 473 -1.63 -9.54 -23.96
N GLU A 474 -1.31 -10.79 -23.63
CA GLU A 474 -1.88 -11.94 -24.36
C GLU A 474 -3.32 -12.23 -23.89
N LYS A 475 -4.29 -12.14 -24.81
CA LYS A 475 -5.61 -12.75 -24.60
C LYS A 475 -5.45 -14.26 -24.72
N LYS A 476 -5.85 -15.03 -23.69
CA LYS A 476 -5.94 -16.50 -23.80
C LYS A 476 -6.89 -16.85 -24.94
N GLY A 477 -6.35 -17.36 -26.05
CA GLY A 477 -7.12 -18.02 -27.08
C GLY A 477 -7.65 -19.35 -26.54
N GLU A 478 -8.93 -19.61 -26.78
CA GLU A 478 -9.57 -20.89 -26.48
C GLU A 478 -8.94 -22.01 -27.31
N SER A 479 -8.35 -23.01 -26.66
CA SER A 479 -8.21 -24.36 -27.22
C SER A 479 -8.15 -25.41 -26.11
N GLY A 480 -9.15 -26.31 -26.10
CA GLY A 480 -9.14 -27.61 -25.43
C GLY A 480 -10.10 -27.81 -24.25
N SER A 481 -11.20 -28.54 -24.49
CA SER A 481 -12.31 -28.94 -23.59
C SER A 481 -11.88 -29.78 -22.35
N ALA A 482 -12.62 -29.91 -21.24
CA ALA A 482 -14.06 -30.20 -21.14
C ALA A 482 -14.74 -29.84 -19.78
N ALA A 483 -16.00 -29.41 -19.93
CA ALA A 483 -17.23 -29.68 -19.16
C ALA A 483 -17.40 -29.27 -17.68
N GLY A 484 -18.22 -28.22 -17.47
CA GLY A 484 -19.46 -28.36 -16.70
C GLY A 484 -19.60 -27.54 -15.40
N ALA A 485 -20.05 -26.27 -15.50
CA ALA A 485 -21.09 -25.68 -14.63
C ALA A 485 -21.36 -24.20 -15.01
N GLU A 486 -22.64 -23.88 -15.07
CA GLU A 486 -23.30 -22.70 -15.64
C GLU A 486 -22.83 -21.31 -15.18
N ASP A 487 -22.80 -20.44 -16.20
CA ASP A 487 -22.78 -18.98 -16.25
C ASP A 487 -23.34 -18.18 -15.06
N ARG A 488 -22.49 -17.30 -14.52
CA ARG A 488 -22.88 -15.90 -14.28
C ARG A 488 -21.79 -14.94 -14.77
N ASN A 489 -22.10 -14.36 -15.92
CA ASN A 489 -21.46 -13.26 -16.63
C ASN A 489 -20.96 -12.12 -15.72
N VAL A 490 -19.64 -11.99 -15.56
CA VAL A 490 -18.94 -10.71 -15.46
C VAL A 490 -17.68 -10.82 -16.30
N SER A 491 -17.79 -10.43 -17.58
CA SER A 491 -16.67 -10.22 -18.49
C SER A 491 -15.81 -9.04 -18.03
N GLY A 492 -14.94 -9.29 -17.06
CA GLY A 492 -13.88 -8.38 -16.65
C GLY A 492 -12.60 -8.65 -17.42
N SER A 493 -12.35 -7.87 -18.48
CA SER A 493 -11.11 -7.92 -19.25
C SER A 493 -9.87 -7.91 -18.34
N VAL A 494 -8.99 -8.90 -18.55
CA VAL A 494 -7.68 -8.98 -17.92
C VAL A 494 -6.82 -7.87 -18.54
N THR A 495 -6.74 -6.73 -17.86
CA THR A 495 -5.75 -5.69 -18.16
C THR A 495 -4.63 -5.81 -17.14
N SER A 496 -3.60 -6.57 -17.50
CA SER A 496 -2.36 -6.68 -16.75
C SER A 496 -1.50 -5.44 -17.02
N ALA A 497 -1.69 -4.39 -16.21
CA ALA A 497 -0.84 -3.20 -16.25
C ALA A 497 0.25 -3.26 -15.17
N GLU A 498 1.49 -3.22 -15.65
CA GLU A 498 2.73 -2.76 -15.03
C GLU A 498 2.89 -2.97 -13.51
N THR A 499 3.69 -3.97 -13.17
CA THR A 499 4.42 -4.04 -11.90
C THR A 499 5.54 -3.01 -11.93
N GLY A 500 5.32 -1.82 -11.36
CA GLY A 500 6.39 -0.89 -11.02
C GLY A 500 7.14 -1.43 -9.80
N ASP A 501 8.43 -1.73 -9.98
CA ASP A 501 9.36 -1.93 -8.87
C ASP A 501 9.89 -0.55 -8.47
N GLY A 502 9.94 -0.30 -7.15
CA GLY A 502 10.20 1.01 -6.55
C GLY A 502 11.67 1.41 -6.58
N SER A 503 12.21 1.65 -7.77
CA SER A 503 13.46 2.40 -7.96
C SER A 503 13.16 3.66 -8.75
N GLY A 504 13.29 4.82 -8.09
CA GLY A 504 13.04 6.12 -8.69
C GLY A 504 13.94 6.35 -9.90
N ASP A 505 13.32 6.43 -11.07
CA ASP A 505 13.70 7.33 -12.15
C ASP A 505 12.47 7.50 -13.08
N ASN A 506 11.64 8.51 -12.81
CA ASN A 506 10.44 8.79 -13.59
C ASN A 506 10.72 9.92 -14.58
N ASN A 507 11.15 9.55 -15.79
CA ASN A 507 10.84 10.31 -17.01
C ASN A 507 11.20 9.50 -18.27
N LEU A 508 10.41 8.47 -18.59
CA LEU A 508 10.36 7.90 -19.94
C LEU A 508 8.90 7.81 -20.34
N GLY A 509 8.56 8.53 -21.41
CA GLY A 509 7.21 8.74 -21.89
C GLY A 509 6.49 7.45 -22.24
N ASP A 510 5.20 7.48 -21.92
CA ASP A 510 4.14 6.60 -22.41
C ASP A 510 4.18 6.57 -23.94
N ASN A 511 4.77 5.51 -24.50
CA ASN A 511 4.67 5.21 -25.92
C ASN A 511 3.48 4.28 -26.09
N GLY A 512 2.41 4.84 -26.66
CA GLY A 512 1.15 4.16 -26.94
C GLY A 512 1.35 2.85 -27.71
N ASP A 513 0.78 1.80 -27.14
CA ASP A 513 0.77 0.45 -27.67
C ASP A 513 -0.23 0.38 -28.85
N GLY A 514 0.32 0.37 -30.07
CA GLY A 514 -0.38 -0.03 -31.28
C GLY A 514 -0.35 -1.55 -31.39
N ASN A 515 -1.52 -2.15 -31.25
CA ASN A 515 -1.75 -3.59 -31.34
C ASN A 515 -1.86 -4.01 -32.82
N GLU A 516 -0.83 -4.63 -33.39
CA GLU A 516 -0.89 -5.34 -34.68
C GLU A 516 -0.18 -6.72 -34.62
N ASP A 517 -0.98 -7.75 -34.91
CA ASP A 517 -0.69 -9.11 -35.40
C ASP A 517 0.59 -9.83 -34.94
N MET A 518 0.38 -10.81 -34.06
CA MET A 518 1.39 -11.68 -33.44
C MET A 518 2.27 -12.46 -34.43
N ALA A 519 1.78 -12.77 -35.64
CA ALA A 519 2.57 -13.43 -36.69
C ALA A 519 3.53 -12.48 -37.44
N SER A 520 3.27 -11.17 -37.40
CA SER A 520 4.13 -10.15 -38.00
C SER A 520 5.37 -9.84 -37.13
N SER A 521 5.30 -10.11 -35.83
CA SER A 521 6.29 -9.64 -34.86
C SER A 521 7.65 -10.37 -34.89
N GLN A 522 7.68 -11.69 -35.04
CA GLN A 522 8.93 -12.46 -34.93
C GLN A 522 9.79 -12.37 -36.21
N ALA A 523 9.17 -12.50 -37.39
CA ALA A 523 9.85 -12.32 -38.67
C ALA A 523 10.34 -10.87 -38.85
N PHE A 524 9.53 -9.88 -38.43
CA PHE A 524 9.96 -8.49 -38.38
C PHE A 524 11.15 -8.29 -37.44
N PHE A 525 11.10 -8.90 -36.25
CA PHE A 525 12.19 -8.76 -35.27
C PHE A 525 13.50 -9.42 -35.73
N GLU A 526 13.44 -10.60 -36.38
CA GLU A 526 14.60 -11.24 -37.00
C GLU A 526 15.22 -10.34 -38.07
N LYS A 527 14.38 -9.68 -38.87
CA LYS A 527 14.83 -8.74 -39.88
C LYS A 527 15.49 -7.50 -39.27
N ILE A 528 14.90 -6.93 -38.22
CA ILE A 528 15.50 -5.85 -37.43
C ILE A 528 16.86 -6.26 -36.86
N GLN A 529 17.03 -7.52 -36.45
CA GLN A 529 18.32 -8.04 -36.01
C GLN A 529 19.34 -8.21 -37.15
N SER A 530 18.91 -8.37 -38.39
CA SER A 530 19.84 -8.48 -39.52
C SER A 530 20.55 -7.16 -39.87
N LEU A 531 20.00 -6.03 -39.43
CA LEU A 531 20.57 -4.70 -39.66
C LEU A 531 21.94 -4.54 -38.99
N LYS A 532 22.80 -3.72 -39.61
CA LYS A 532 24.18 -3.47 -39.16
C LYS A 532 24.49 -1.98 -39.19
N LYS A 533 25.42 -1.58 -38.32
CA LYS A 533 26.01 -0.24 -38.35
C LYS A 533 26.59 0.05 -39.75
N GLY A 534 26.37 1.26 -40.25
CA GLY A 534 26.82 1.72 -41.55
C GLY A 534 25.84 1.46 -42.69
N MET A 535 24.84 0.58 -42.51
CA MET A 535 23.79 0.38 -43.52
C MET A 535 23.01 1.68 -43.74
N THR A 536 22.69 1.94 -45.00
CA THR A 536 21.83 3.04 -45.42
C THR A 536 20.44 2.52 -45.73
N LEU A 537 19.41 3.20 -45.24
CA LEU A 537 18.01 2.88 -45.44
C LEU A 537 17.27 4.14 -45.93
N PRO A 538 16.34 4.01 -46.89
CA PRO A 538 15.52 5.14 -47.29
C PRO A 538 14.57 5.56 -46.16
N ILE A 539 14.30 6.86 -46.07
CA ILE A 539 13.23 7.41 -45.22
C ILE A 539 12.01 7.64 -46.11
N GLN A 540 10.97 6.81 -45.94
CA GLN A 540 9.76 6.85 -46.76
C GLN A 540 8.87 8.06 -46.44
N GLY A 541 8.98 8.60 -45.23
CA GLY A 541 8.22 9.76 -44.79
C GLY A 541 8.61 10.20 -43.39
N MET A 542 8.27 11.45 -43.07
CA MET A 542 8.34 11.98 -41.72
C MET A 542 7.03 12.65 -41.38
N GLU A 543 6.53 12.43 -40.18
CA GLU A 543 5.29 13.05 -39.70
C GLU A 543 5.47 13.67 -38.32
N ILE A 544 4.65 14.69 -38.05
CA ILE A 544 4.58 15.31 -36.73
C ILE A 544 3.45 14.64 -35.95
N LYS A 545 3.79 13.98 -34.85
CA LYS A 545 2.83 13.42 -33.91
C LYS A 545 2.63 14.38 -32.74
N GLU A 546 1.44 14.94 -32.65
CA GLU A 546 1.02 15.73 -31.49
C GLU A 546 0.74 14.79 -30.30
N GLY A 547 1.42 15.04 -29.19
CA GLY A 547 1.15 14.45 -27.89
C GLY A 547 0.66 15.52 -26.91
N LYS A 548 0.08 15.09 -25.78
CA LYS A 548 -0.32 15.97 -24.69
C LYS A 548 0.13 15.36 -23.37
N THR A 549 0.57 16.21 -22.44
CA THR A 549 0.87 15.77 -21.09
C THR A 549 -0.42 15.28 -20.42
N SER A 550 -0.32 14.25 -19.55
CA SER A 550 -1.46 13.71 -18.81
C SER A 550 -1.29 13.95 -17.30
N PRO A 551 -2.37 14.25 -16.56
CA PRO A 551 -2.29 14.38 -15.11
C PRO A 551 -1.94 13.02 -14.47
N PRO A 552 -1.42 13.02 -13.23
CA PRO A 552 -1.16 11.78 -12.51
C PRO A 552 -2.46 11.01 -12.26
N LYS A 553 -2.35 9.67 -12.20
CA LYS A 553 -3.52 8.82 -11.92
C LYS A 553 -3.98 9.00 -10.48
N ARG A 554 -5.30 9.00 -10.27
CA ARG A 554 -5.90 8.91 -8.93
C ARG A 554 -5.48 7.61 -8.23
N TYR A 555 -5.42 7.66 -6.90
CA TYR A 555 -5.27 6.44 -6.12
C TYR A 555 -6.55 5.59 -6.22
N ASN A 556 -6.36 4.27 -6.31
CA ASN A 556 -7.39 3.32 -5.90
C ASN A 556 -7.05 2.83 -4.48
N SER A 557 -7.98 2.14 -3.83
CA SER A 557 -7.80 1.68 -2.45
C SER A 557 -6.54 0.83 -2.27
N GLY A 558 -6.20 -0.03 -3.24
CA GLY A 558 -4.98 -0.82 -3.24
C GLY A 558 -3.70 -0.02 -3.48
N SER A 559 -3.68 0.87 -4.48
CA SER A 559 -2.51 1.70 -4.75
C SER A 559 -2.27 2.75 -3.66
N LEU A 560 -3.31 3.14 -2.92
CA LEU A 560 -3.18 3.97 -1.73
C LEU A 560 -2.51 3.21 -0.58
N ILE A 561 -2.83 1.93 -0.38
CA ILE A 561 -2.13 1.08 0.61
C ILE A 561 -0.64 0.96 0.26
N LEU A 562 -0.30 0.73 -1.00
CA LEU A 562 1.11 0.73 -1.42
C LEU A 562 1.77 2.10 -1.24
N ALA A 563 1.06 3.19 -1.51
CA ALA A 563 1.59 4.53 -1.25
C ALA A 563 1.84 4.76 0.25
N MET A 564 1.00 4.20 1.13
CA MET A 564 1.21 4.25 2.58
C MET A 564 2.46 3.46 3.00
N GLU A 565 2.67 2.26 2.46
CA GLU A 565 3.88 1.45 2.70
C GLU A 565 5.15 2.14 2.18
N ASN A 566 5.05 2.80 1.03
CA ASN A 566 6.16 3.49 0.39
C ASN A 566 6.26 4.97 0.77
N ALA A 567 5.55 5.42 1.81
CA ALA A 567 5.51 6.83 2.21
C ALA A 567 6.88 7.39 2.61
N GLY A 568 7.87 6.53 2.91
CA GLY A 568 9.27 6.93 3.08
C GLY A 568 9.89 7.59 1.85
N GLN A 569 9.39 7.32 0.64
CA GLN A 569 9.84 8.01 -0.58
C GLN A 569 9.52 9.50 -0.57
N LEU A 570 8.61 9.95 0.30
CA LEU A 570 8.24 11.36 0.47
C LEU A 570 9.06 12.06 1.56
N ILE A 571 9.97 11.35 2.23
CA ILE A 571 10.86 11.89 3.27
C ILE A 571 12.20 12.14 2.62
N GLU A 572 12.76 13.35 2.71
CA GLU A 572 14.08 13.67 2.14
C GLU A 572 15.25 13.10 2.96
N ASP A 573 15.13 13.13 4.29
CA ASP A 573 16.11 12.61 5.25
C ASP A 573 16.26 11.08 5.14
N GLU A 574 17.45 10.62 4.75
CA GLU A 574 17.73 9.19 4.54
C GLU A 574 17.64 8.37 5.82
N GLU A 575 17.99 8.94 6.97
CA GLU A 575 17.96 8.23 8.25
C GLU A 575 16.51 7.98 8.69
N LEU A 576 15.65 8.99 8.60
CA LEU A 576 14.21 8.84 8.86
C LEU A 576 13.52 7.96 7.82
N ARG A 577 13.91 8.07 6.54
CA ARG A 577 13.42 7.21 5.46
C ARG A 577 13.74 5.75 5.75
N ALA A 578 14.94 5.44 6.25
CA ALA A 578 15.35 4.08 6.60
C ALA A 578 14.48 3.46 7.71
N GLN A 579 14.01 4.26 8.68
CA GLN A 579 13.20 3.78 9.81
C GLN A 579 11.80 3.29 9.43
N ILE A 580 11.23 3.83 8.35
CA ILE A 580 9.93 3.39 7.82
C ILE A 580 10.07 2.66 6.49
N LYS A 581 11.28 2.23 6.13
CA LYS A 581 11.53 1.51 4.88
C LYS A 581 10.84 0.15 4.92
N GLY A 582 9.88 -0.05 4.01
CA GLY A 582 9.09 -1.28 3.93
C GLY A 582 7.90 -1.36 4.88
N SER A 583 7.87 -0.59 5.98
CA SER A 583 6.74 -0.50 6.92
C SER A 583 5.86 0.74 6.73
N GLY A 584 6.40 1.82 6.13
CA GLY A 584 5.67 3.02 5.76
C GLY A 584 4.93 3.71 6.91
N ILE A 585 3.77 4.32 6.59
CA ILE A 585 2.88 4.91 7.59
C ILE A 585 1.74 3.95 7.97
N GLY A 586 1.68 3.62 9.26
CA GLY A 586 0.77 2.60 9.80
C GLY A 586 1.24 1.18 9.49
N THR A 587 1.03 0.27 10.43
CA THR A 587 1.38 -1.15 10.26
C THR A 587 0.49 -1.81 9.21
N SER A 588 0.99 -2.85 8.52
CA SER A 588 0.23 -3.62 7.53
C SER A 588 -1.21 -3.96 7.97
N ALA A 589 -1.40 -4.32 9.24
CA ALA A 589 -2.69 -4.65 9.83
C ALA A 589 -3.67 -3.47 9.95
N THR A 590 -3.18 -2.23 10.12
CA THR A 590 -4.02 -1.05 10.44
C THR A 590 -4.36 -0.19 9.24
N ARG A 591 -3.61 -0.29 8.13
CA ARG A 591 -3.81 0.57 6.94
C ARG A 591 -5.24 0.47 6.37
N GLY A 592 -5.79 -0.75 6.31
CA GLY A 592 -7.18 -0.98 5.86
C GLY A 592 -8.22 -0.32 6.76
N GLU A 593 -8.05 -0.42 8.08
CA GLU A 593 -8.95 0.20 9.07
C GLU A 593 -8.87 1.73 9.03
N ILE A 594 -7.67 2.29 8.80
CA ILE A 594 -7.47 3.73 8.62
C ILE A 594 -8.27 4.24 7.40
N LEU A 595 -8.21 3.55 6.26
CA LEU A 595 -9.00 3.91 5.09
C LEU A 595 -10.51 3.83 5.39
N LYS A 596 -10.95 2.76 6.05
CA LYS A 596 -12.34 2.59 6.50
C LYS A 596 -12.79 3.75 7.39
N LYS A 597 -11.95 4.20 8.32
CA LYS A 597 -12.21 5.37 9.18
C LYS A 597 -12.33 6.66 8.38
N LEU A 598 -11.45 6.89 7.40
CA LEU A 598 -11.51 8.07 6.53
C LEU A 598 -12.78 8.11 5.67
N PHE A 599 -13.25 6.94 5.20
CA PHE A 599 -14.53 6.82 4.49
C PHE A 599 -15.72 7.04 5.43
N ASN A 600 -15.71 6.44 6.62
CA ASN A 600 -16.78 6.59 7.62
C ASN A 600 -16.92 8.04 8.10
N ASN A 601 -15.80 8.74 8.32
CA ASN A 601 -15.76 10.15 8.66
C ASN A 601 -16.15 11.07 7.49
N LYS A 602 -16.39 10.51 6.30
CA LYS A 602 -16.70 11.24 5.06
C LYS A 602 -15.60 12.21 4.67
N TYR A 603 -14.34 11.91 4.96
CA TYR A 603 -13.19 12.70 4.49
C TYR A 603 -12.76 12.26 3.10
N LEU A 604 -12.84 10.96 2.86
CA LEU A 604 -12.63 10.36 1.55
C LEU A 604 -13.91 9.66 1.08
N ALA A 605 -14.05 9.49 -0.22
CA ALA A 605 -15.07 8.67 -0.87
C ALA A 605 -14.39 7.54 -1.65
N LEU A 606 -15.04 6.37 -1.67
CA LEU A 606 -14.59 5.19 -2.41
C LEU A 606 -15.63 4.81 -3.47
N ASN A 607 -15.24 4.79 -4.74
CA ASN A 607 -16.04 4.15 -5.77
C ASN A 607 -15.87 2.62 -5.67
N LYS A 608 -16.89 1.91 -5.18
CA LYS A 608 -16.81 0.46 -4.95
C LYS A 608 -16.54 -0.38 -6.21
N LYS A 609 -16.94 0.10 -7.40
CA LYS A 609 -16.74 -0.64 -8.67
C LYS A 609 -15.31 -0.49 -9.18
N THR A 610 -14.76 0.72 -9.15
CA THR A 610 -13.43 1.02 -9.69
C THR A 610 -12.34 1.00 -8.62
N GLN A 611 -12.72 0.95 -7.34
CA GLN A 611 -11.88 1.15 -6.16
C GLN A 611 -11.20 2.54 -6.11
N ILE A 612 -11.56 3.50 -6.97
CA ILE A 612 -10.97 4.84 -6.98
C ILE A 612 -11.34 5.60 -5.70
N VAL A 613 -10.35 6.26 -5.12
CA VAL A 613 -10.47 7.07 -3.91
C VAL A 613 -10.39 8.55 -4.30
N THR A 614 -11.33 9.35 -3.81
CA THR A 614 -11.34 10.82 -3.98
C THR A 614 -11.58 11.51 -2.64
N PRO A 615 -11.05 12.73 -2.43
CA PRO A 615 -11.40 13.51 -1.25
C PRO A 615 -12.82 14.06 -1.37
N THR A 616 -13.53 14.16 -0.26
CA THR A 616 -14.78 14.92 -0.19
C THR A 616 -14.49 16.39 0.07
N MET A 617 -15.51 17.24 -0.09
CA MET A 617 -15.42 18.65 0.32
C MET A 617 -15.02 18.79 1.79
N LEU A 618 -15.62 17.99 2.68
CA LEU A 618 -15.24 17.98 4.09
C LEU A 618 -13.78 17.58 4.26
N GLY A 619 -13.31 16.54 3.56
CA GLY A 619 -11.91 16.10 3.63
C GLY A 619 -10.92 17.18 3.22
N GLU A 620 -11.19 17.95 2.18
CA GLU A 620 -10.35 19.09 1.80
C GLU A 620 -10.38 20.22 2.83
N MET A 621 -11.53 20.52 3.42
CA MET A 621 -11.61 21.50 4.51
C MET A 621 -10.81 21.04 5.73
N ILE A 622 -10.86 19.75 6.09
CA ILE A 622 -10.04 19.18 7.16
C ILE A 622 -8.56 19.28 6.81
N TYR A 623 -8.18 18.99 5.57
CA TYR A 623 -6.80 19.17 5.10
C TYR A 623 -6.33 20.61 5.31
N ASP A 624 -7.11 21.61 4.86
CA ASP A 624 -6.73 23.02 4.97
C ASP A 624 -6.65 23.47 6.43
N VAL A 625 -7.57 23.02 7.29
CA VAL A 625 -7.50 23.26 8.74
C VAL A 625 -6.19 22.73 9.31
N VAL A 626 -5.82 21.50 9.00
CA VAL A 626 -4.58 20.90 9.53
C VAL A 626 -3.34 21.59 8.96
N ASP A 627 -3.30 21.89 7.67
CA ASP A 627 -2.18 22.56 7.00
C ASP A 627 -1.89 23.93 7.63
N HIS A 628 -2.94 24.65 8.07
CA HIS A 628 -2.84 25.97 8.69
C HIS A 628 -2.85 25.94 10.23
N SER A 629 -2.76 24.77 10.87
CA SER A 629 -2.75 24.67 12.34
C SER A 629 -1.70 23.70 12.88
N VAL A 630 -1.66 22.46 12.39
CA VAL A 630 -0.75 21.39 12.82
C VAL A 630 -0.22 20.64 11.59
N ARG A 631 0.45 21.38 10.69
CA ARG A 631 0.91 20.88 9.38
C ARG A 631 1.69 19.57 9.44
N SER A 632 2.46 19.36 10.51
CA SER A 632 3.23 18.12 10.71
C SER A 632 2.37 16.84 10.66
N LEU A 633 1.07 16.89 10.95
CA LEU A 633 0.16 15.74 10.84
C LEU A 633 -0.12 15.31 9.38
N LEU A 634 0.22 16.14 8.38
CA LEU A 634 0.07 15.83 6.96
C LEU A 634 1.33 15.19 6.35
N ASN A 635 2.41 15.10 7.13
CA ASN A 635 3.73 14.69 6.64
C ASN A 635 4.12 13.32 7.22
N PRO A 636 4.61 12.39 6.39
CA PRO A 636 5.04 11.07 6.84
C PRO A 636 6.29 11.14 7.74
N GLU A 637 7.08 12.21 7.65
CA GLU A 637 8.23 12.49 8.53
C GLU A 637 7.88 12.46 10.01
N LEU A 638 6.71 12.99 10.40
CA LEU A 638 6.28 12.94 11.80
C LEU A 638 6.11 11.49 12.24
N THR A 639 5.49 10.66 11.40
CA THR A 639 5.37 9.21 11.66
C THR A 639 6.74 8.57 11.80
N ALA A 640 7.64 8.79 10.84
CA ALA A 640 8.96 8.18 10.87
C ALA A 640 9.77 8.55 12.12
N SER A 641 9.70 9.80 12.56
CA SER A 641 10.38 10.29 13.77
C SER A 641 9.89 9.58 15.04
N TRP A 642 8.58 9.38 15.19
CA TRP A 642 8.02 8.67 16.34
C TRP A 642 8.30 7.17 16.28
N GLU A 643 8.18 6.53 15.10
CA GLU A 643 8.54 5.11 14.95
C GLU A 643 10.02 4.86 15.29
N LYS A 644 10.93 5.76 14.89
CA LYS A 644 12.35 5.72 15.28
C LYS A 644 12.51 5.75 16.80
N GLY A 645 11.79 6.63 17.48
CA GLY A 645 11.80 6.68 18.95
C GLY A 645 11.28 5.39 19.60
N LEU A 646 10.23 4.77 19.05
CA LEU A 646 9.71 3.49 19.54
C LEU A 646 10.71 2.35 19.34
N THR A 647 11.45 2.36 18.24
CA THR A 647 12.54 1.40 17.99
C THR A 647 13.66 1.57 19.02
N TYR A 648 14.09 2.79 19.32
CA TYR A 648 15.05 3.04 20.38
C TYR A 648 14.58 2.55 21.76
N VAL A 649 13.28 2.64 22.06
CA VAL A 649 12.73 2.05 23.30
C VAL A 649 12.80 0.52 23.25
N ALA A 650 12.43 -0.10 22.13
CA ALA A 650 12.46 -1.55 21.97
C ALA A 650 13.88 -2.12 22.05
N ASP A 651 14.87 -1.39 21.54
CA ASP A 651 16.28 -1.78 21.57
C ASP A 651 16.95 -1.44 22.92
N GLY A 652 16.31 -0.62 23.76
CA GLY A 652 16.83 -0.19 25.05
C GLY A 652 17.78 1.02 25.00
N ASP A 653 17.86 1.71 23.86
CA ASP A 653 18.68 2.90 23.64
C ASP A 653 18.14 4.15 24.35
N ILE A 654 16.81 4.25 24.52
CA ILE A 654 16.17 5.32 25.29
C ILE A 654 15.10 4.74 26.23
N THR A 655 14.82 5.47 27.31
CA THR A 655 13.80 5.06 28.28
C THR A 655 12.39 5.46 27.87
N SER A 656 11.38 4.77 28.44
CA SER A 656 9.97 5.15 28.28
C SER A 656 9.68 6.57 28.76
N ASP A 657 10.36 7.03 29.82
CA ASP A 657 10.16 8.35 30.39
C ASP A 657 10.70 9.44 29.47
N GLU A 658 11.88 9.25 28.88
CA GLU A 658 12.44 10.17 27.89
C GLU A 658 11.53 10.30 26.66
N TYR A 659 10.93 9.20 26.22
CA TYR A 659 9.95 9.22 25.13
C TYR A 659 8.70 10.03 25.51
N MET A 660 8.12 9.74 26.68
CA MET A 660 6.93 10.44 27.18
C MET A 660 7.18 11.94 27.37
N MET A 661 8.35 12.35 27.88
CA MET A 661 8.70 13.77 28.01
C MET A 661 8.69 14.49 26.66
N LYS A 662 9.20 13.86 25.61
CA LYS A 662 9.17 14.41 24.24
C LYS A 662 7.74 14.48 23.71
N LEU A 663 6.94 13.44 23.92
CA LEU A 663 5.53 13.39 23.51
C LEU A 663 4.69 14.47 24.20
N ASP A 664 4.81 14.61 25.51
CA ASP A 664 4.06 15.58 26.30
C ASP A 664 4.41 17.02 25.88
N ARG A 665 5.70 17.30 25.67
CA ARG A 665 6.16 18.60 25.16
C ARG A 665 5.60 18.86 23.76
N PHE A 666 5.61 17.87 22.87
CA PHE A 666 5.07 18.00 21.53
C PHE A 666 3.57 18.31 21.54
N VAL A 667 2.77 17.52 22.27
CA VAL A 667 1.31 17.71 22.37
C VAL A 667 0.98 19.06 23.00
N SER A 668 1.70 19.45 24.05
CA SER A 668 1.48 20.73 24.73
C SER A 668 1.82 21.91 23.84
N SER A 669 3.01 21.92 23.22
CA SER A 669 3.46 23.01 22.35
C SER A 669 2.53 23.21 21.15
N ARG A 670 2.10 22.12 20.49
CA ARG A 670 1.16 22.21 19.36
C ARG A 670 -0.22 22.66 19.80
N THR A 671 -0.69 22.20 20.96
CA THR A 671 -1.98 22.63 21.51
C THR A 671 -2.00 24.13 21.79
N GLU A 672 -1.01 24.66 22.48
CA GLU A 672 -0.91 26.09 22.78
C GLU A 672 -0.74 26.93 21.51
N GLY A 673 0.06 26.44 20.54
CA GLY A 673 0.20 27.08 19.24
C GLY A 673 -1.15 27.30 18.54
N VAL A 674 -1.99 26.26 18.46
CA VAL A 674 -3.31 26.34 17.83
C VAL A 674 -4.30 27.17 18.65
N LYS A 675 -4.22 27.15 19.98
CA LYS A 675 -5.03 28.04 20.83
C LYS A 675 -4.76 29.51 20.53
N GLY A 676 -3.51 29.88 20.22
CA GLY A 676 -3.14 31.24 19.81
C GLY A 676 -3.63 31.65 18.41
N LEU A 677 -4.05 30.71 17.57
CA LEU A 677 -4.48 31.01 16.20
C LEU A 677 -5.90 31.60 16.13
N ASN A 678 -6.06 32.60 15.26
CA ASN A 678 -7.31 33.26 14.89
C ASN A 678 -7.47 33.33 13.35
N ASN A 679 -7.32 32.18 12.68
CA ASN A 679 -7.28 32.06 11.22
C ASN A 679 -8.59 31.52 10.58
N GLN A 680 -9.68 31.43 11.34
CA GLN A 680 -10.96 30.89 10.84
C GLN A 680 -11.49 31.67 9.62
N TYR A 681 -11.30 32.99 9.59
CA TYR A 681 -11.72 33.81 8.45
C TYR A 681 -10.87 33.53 7.21
N GLN A 682 -9.55 33.35 7.38
CA GLN A 682 -8.64 33.02 6.28
C GLN A 682 -8.96 31.66 5.65
N LEU A 683 -9.32 30.68 6.49
CA LEU A 683 -9.72 29.34 6.03
C LEU A 683 -10.96 29.36 5.12
N ARG A 684 -11.85 30.36 5.27
CA ARG A 684 -13.01 30.49 4.38
C ARG A 684 -12.62 30.65 2.91
N ALA A 685 -11.54 31.38 2.63
CA ALA A 685 -11.02 31.51 1.27
C ALA A 685 -10.56 30.16 0.69
N CYS A 686 -9.98 29.30 1.53
CA CYS A 686 -9.61 27.93 1.13
C CYS A 686 -10.87 27.11 0.79
N TYR A 687 -11.93 27.23 1.61
CA TYR A 687 -13.19 26.52 1.39
C TYR A 687 -13.89 26.98 0.10
N ASP A 688 -13.92 28.30 -0.15
CA ASP A 688 -14.49 28.89 -1.36
C ASP A 688 -13.73 28.46 -2.62
N ARG A 689 -12.41 28.26 -2.53
CA ARG A 689 -11.59 27.76 -3.63
C ARG A 689 -11.93 26.33 -4.03
N VAL A 690 -12.22 25.45 -3.06
CA VAL A 690 -12.49 24.03 -3.33
C VAL A 690 -13.97 23.74 -3.63
N ALA A 691 -14.89 24.56 -3.11
CA ALA A 691 -16.34 24.35 -3.25
C ALA A 691 -16.84 24.12 -4.68
N PRO A 692 -16.32 24.80 -5.75
CA PRO A 692 -16.76 24.58 -7.12
C PRO A 692 -16.63 23.12 -7.60
N PHE A 693 -15.63 22.37 -7.12
CA PHE A 693 -15.39 20.98 -7.53
C PHE A 693 -16.38 19.96 -6.95
N TYR A 694 -17.21 20.38 -5.99
CA TYR A 694 -18.11 19.50 -5.24
C TYR A 694 -19.59 19.83 -5.41
N LYS A 695 -19.92 20.77 -6.31
CA LYS A 695 -21.32 21.16 -6.56
C LYS A 695 -22.08 20.04 -7.26
N ASN A 696 -23.05 19.45 -6.56
CA ASN A 696 -24.20 18.84 -7.23
C ASN A 696 -25.03 19.96 -7.88
N GLU A 697 -25.58 19.75 -9.08
CA GLU A 697 -26.43 20.72 -9.82
C GLU A 697 -27.53 21.35 -8.95
N LYS A 698 -28.02 20.64 -7.92
CA LYS A 698 -29.05 21.12 -6.98
C LYS A 698 -28.57 22.10 -5.91
N GLN A 699 -27.27 22.16 -5.57
CA GLN A 699 -26.74 23.07 -4.53
C GLN A 699 -26.22 24.40 -5.09
N ALA A 700 -25.78 24.44 -6.35
CA ALA A 700 -25.33 25.67 -7.02
C ALA A 700 -26.42 26.76 -7.06
N ALA A 701 -27.69 26.37 -7.22
CA ALA A 701 -28.84 27.28 -7.26
C ALA A 701 -29.13 28.00 -5.93
N LYS A 702 -28.73 27.42 -4.79
CA LYS A 702 -29.03 27.96 -3.45
C LYS A 702 -28.04 29.07 -3.05
N TYR A 703 -26.76 28.91 -3.41
CA TYR A 703 -25.72 29.90 -3.08
C TYR A 703 -25.67 31.09 -4.05
N ALA A 704 -26.05 30.90 -5.32
CA ALA A 704 -26.19 32.00 -6.30
C ALA A 704 -27.25 33.05 -5.89
N LYS A 705 -28.26 32.66 -5.10
CA LYS A 705 -29.23 33.60 -4.51
C LYS A 705 -28.69 34.37 -3.30
N SER A 706 -27.70 33.84 -2.57
CA SER A 706 -27.12 34.49 -1.39
C SER A 706 -26.03 35.52 -1.73
N GLY A 707 -25.33 35.36 -2.87
CA GLY A 707 -24.26 36.26 -3.31
C GLY A 707 -24.72 37.54 -4.02
N ARG A 708 -26.01 37.67 -4.37
CA ARG A 708 -26.52 38.81 -5.17
C ARG A 708 -27.02 40.00 -4.35
N ALA A 709 -26.96 39.94 -3.02
CA ALA A 709 -27.56 40.95 -2.15
C ALA A 709 -26.61 42.05 -1.61
N LYS A 710 -25.34 42.11 -2.03
CA LYS A 710 -24.38 43.09 -1.45
C LYS A 710 -23.44 43.81 -2.44
N ASN A 711 -23.89 44.09 -3.67
CA ASN A 711 -23.25 45.13 -4.49
C ASN A 711 -24.31 45.93 -5.27
N ARG A 712 -24.89 46.92 -4.59
CA ARG A 712 -25.55 48.08 -5.21
C ARG A 712 -24.97 49.33 -4.57
N THR A 713 -23.73 49.65 -4.92
CA THR A 713 -23.21 51.01 -4.76
C THR A 713 -23.72 51.84 -5.94
N LYS A 714 -24.48 52.88 -5.62
CA LYS A 714 -24.95 53.91 -6.54
C LYS A 714 -23.74 54.63 -7.13
N THR A 715 -23.50 54.48 -8.42
CA THR A 715 -22.66 55.42 -9.17
C THR A 715 -23.59 56.29 -10.01
N SER A 716 -23.78 57.53 -9.57
CA SER A 716 -24.38 58.58 -10.38
C SER A 716 -23.33 59.07 -11.37
N THR A 717 -23.53 58.82 -12.65
CA THR A 717 -22.82 59.54 -13.72
C THR A 717 -23.85 60.13 -14.67
N LYS A 718 -23.78 61.47 -14.76
CA LYS A 718 -24.51 62.35 -15.65
C LYS A 718 -24.35 61.92 -17.11
N LYS A 719 -25.43 62.17 -17.86
CA LYS A 719 -25.55 62.13 -19.32
C LYS A 719 -24.54 63.05 -20.02
N GLU A 720 -24.43 62.81 -21.34
CA GLU A 720 -24.13 63.71 -22.47
C GLU A 720 -22.84 63.35 -23.22
N TYR A 721 -22.76 63.28 -24.57
CA TYR A 721 -23.68 63.61 -25.66
C TYR A 721 -23.43 62.68 -26.88
N LYS A 722 -24.46 62.58 -27.72
CA LYS A 722 -24.49 62.07 -29.10
C LYS A 722 -23.31 62.58 -29.97
N LYS A 723 -22.71 61.69 -30.77
CA LYS A 723 -23.06 61.52 -32.19
C LYS A 723 -22.50 60.21 -32.71
#